data_AF-A0A8J3TJ63-F1
#
_entry.id   AF-A0A8J3TJ63-F1
#
_cell.length_a   1.000
_cell.length_b   1.000
_cell.length_c   1.000
_cell.angle_alpha   90.00
_cell.angle_beta   90.00
_cell.angle_gamma   90.00
#
_symmetry.space_group_name_H-M   'P 1'
#
loop_
_entity.id
_entity.type
_entity.pdbx_description
1 polymer ?
#
loop_
_entity_poly.entity_id
_entity_poly.type
_entity_poly.pdbx_seq_one_letter_code
_entity_poly.pdbx_strand_id
1 'polypeptide(L)'
;MRAHTERGHSSDDETRAAKRTAQASDEGLAHLQRAAGNTAVRGLMSRAPALQSPAVQTAPPTSAPPAAENAAKSPVATLTEQVVAGQFKEALLYLNGLPIEYMLDYLEKLGFANASYLLANLGTVAGLGGPSVARLEAAIRTTGIRQTGTFSDLLIPLLDALSRSGLRQHFSDQYLAIRAKVRPPAGGWNTLLHQYFEMAHLGPLVELTVADDVFRVLDFLPTAETNQAVSALGQSELILLLKNGRSADRFPEGDRVKASLDATWRAQFPGVEPPWPKAPTVSGRNVAAMSTMDKLAESIRRSEKYGGAEVSGKLEELLAPASLAMIAGTTILFAVLEMGTGGTAGLVMLGLSALMVGPEVYTIAGDIKAFITTAAGANDEMDLDLAGSHFAKAAVAISIDILIAVLLHKPTKMATPKIQAGARAAGEFLKTAVPMRGQRQLVPALVMAGDGPRFVQASPEQLAVLESTGGPAPAPFEQLSDSALRKLATTDKAAAEALIRRYWTMPKKKLQGKARNGDGTAQYVLEQRINPNDEALRKAQGSDYRPPHTAEVIVTRPGVGEVSRDTLNSGNMTDLEAAEGWPESALLTHTEARAVRNPDLQRGDTMTIMGQYDPCGSCVARMRLAADRLGIRIDYHWMGGHRSFEPMTLVRGPR
;
A
#
# COMPACT_ATOMS: atom_id res chain seq x y z
N MET A 1 5.20 -76.33 32.53
CA MET A 1 5.85 -75.16 33.15
C MET A 1 7.05 -74.74 32.31
N ARG A 2 6.90 -73.77 31.42
CA ARG A 2 8.01 -73.07 30.75
C ARG A 2 7.62 -71.59 30.65
N ALA A 3 8.47 -70.72 31.19
CA ALA A 3 8.27 -69.28 31.28
C ALA A 3 9.12 -68.55 30.23
N HIS A 4 8.53 -67.48 29.68
CA HIS A 4 9.12 -66.55 28.72
C HIS A 4 9.83 -65.39 29.43
N THR A 5 10.97 -64.98 28.88
CA THR A 5 11.66 -63.72 29.17
C THR A 5 12.05 -63.08 27.84
N GLU A 6 11.45 -61.94 27.49
CA GLU A 6 11.89 -61.09 26.38
C GLU A 6 12.29 -59.69 26.86
N ARG A 7 13.37 -59.21 26.23
CA ARG A 7 14.21 -58.04 26.55
C ARG A 7 13.64 -56.77 25.95
N GLY A 8 13.74 -55.66 26.69
CA GLY A 8 13.67 -54.30 26.16
C GLY A 8 15.06 -53.79 25.75
N HIS A 9 15.19 -53.26 24.53
CA HIS A 9 16.32 -52.48 24.00
C HIS A 9 15.83 -51.65 22.79
N SER A 10 15.26 -50.45 22.99
CA SER A 10 14.89 -49.56 21.86
C SER A 10 14.87 -48.05 22.16
N SER A 11 15.06 -47.60 23.41
CA SER A 11 14.92 -46.16 23.77
C SER A 11 16.21 -45.35 23.67
N ASP A 12 17.37 -46.00 23.81
CA ASP A 12 18.63 -45.27 24.00
C ASP A 12 19.31 -44.87 22.67
N ASP A 13 18.96 -45.52 21.57
CA ASP A 13 19.56 -45.25 20.26
C ASP A 13 18.94 -44.04 19.55
N GLU A 14 17.63 -43.78 19.71
CA GLU A 14 16.98 -42.58 19.16
C GLU A 14 17.48 -41.30 19.84
N THR A 15 17.67 -41.35 21.16
CA THR A 15 18.17 -40.21 21.94
C THR A 15 19.62 -39.86 21.57
N ARG A 16 20.44 -40.87 21.22
CA ARG A 16 21.81 -40.66 20.75
C ARG A 16 21.87 -40.11 19.32
N ALA A 17 20.96 -40.50 18.44
CA ALA A 17 20.88 -39.97 17.08
C ALA A 17 20.48 -38.48 17.06
N ALA A 18 19.48 -38.10 17.86
CA ALA A 18 19.05 -36.70 17.98
C ALA A 18 20.18 -35.79 18.52
N LYS A 19 20.91 -36.25 19.55
CA LYS A 19 22.01 -35.49 20.16
C LYS A 19 23.20 -35.31 19.22
N ARG A 20 23.51 -36.30 18.38
CA ARG A 20 24.57 -36.19 17.36
C ARG A 20 24.22 -35.19 16.25
N THR A 21 22.94 -35.10 15.90
CA THR A 21 22.47 -34.18 14.85
C THR A 21 22.51 -32.72 15.32
N ALA A 22 22.13 -32.45 16.57
CA ALA A 22 22.23 -31.12 17.18
C ALA A 22 23.69 -30.66 17.37
N GLN A 23 24.59 -31.58 17.74
CA GLN A 23 26.01 -31.24 17.90
C GLN A 23 26.68 -30.94 16.55
N ALA A 24 26.29 -31.63 15.47
CA ALA A 24 26.79 -31.37 14.12
C ALA A 24 26.35 -30.00 13.56
N SER A 25 25.15 -29.50 13.91
CA SER A 25 24.69 -28.17 13.50
C SER A 25 25.43 -27.04 14.20
N ASP A 26 25.73 -27.20 15.50
CA ASP A 26 26.47 -26.19 16.27
C ASP A 26 27.94 -26.08 15.83
N GLU A 27 28.58 -27.21 15.49
CA GLU A 27 29.94 -27.23 14.96
C GLU A 27 30.02 -26.59 13.56
N GLY A 28 29.00 -26.76 12.71
CA GLY A 28 28.91 -26.10 11.40
C GLY A 28 28.79 -24.57 11.51
N LEU A 29 27.98 -24.08 12.46
CA LEU A 29 27.80 -22.65 12.71
C LEU A 29 29.09 -22.00 13.26
N ALA A 30 29.78 -22.67 14.18
CA ALA A 30 31.05 -22.22 14.74
C ALA A 30 32.20 -22.23 13.70
N HIS A 31 32.14 -23.10 12.69
CA HIS A 31 33.12 -23.13 11.60
C HIS A 31 32.90 -21.98 10.61
N LEU A 32 31.65 -21.62 10.31
CA LEU A 32 31.29 -20.47 9.47
C LEU A 32 31.66 -19.14 10.13
N GLN A 33 31.45 -19.00 11.44
CA GLN A 33 31.85 -17.80 12.20
C GLN A 33 33.38 -17.62 12.24
N ARG A 34 34.15 -18.70 12.36
CA ARG A 34 35.62 -18.66 12.30
C ARG A 34 36.15 -18.34 10.91
N ALA A 35 35.50 -18.83 9.85
CA ALA A 35 35.86 -18.52 8.46
C ALA A 35 35.59 -17.04 8.09
N ALA A 36 34.51 -16.46 8.62
CA ALA A 36 34.17 -15.05 8.43
C ALA A 36 35.12 -14.09 9.18
N GLY A 37 35.52 -14.43 10.42
CA GLY A 37 36.42 -13.59 11.23
C GLY A 37 37.87 -13.51 10.71
N ASN A 38 38.39 -14.58 10.12
CA ASN A 38 39.81 -14.64 9.72
C ASN A 38 40.13 -13.98 8.36
N THR A 39 39.13 -13.78 7.50
CA THR A 39 39.36 -13.26 6.14
C THR A 39 39.25 -11.74 6.06
N ALA A 40 38.46 -11.11 6.93
CA ALA A 40 38.22 -9.66 6.91
C ALA A 40 39.34 -8.83 7.59
N VAL A 41 40.03 -9.38 8.59
CA VAL A 41 40.99 -8.61 9.41
C VAL A 41 42.40 -8.58 8.82
N ARG A 42 42.80 -9.59 8.04
CA ARG A 42 44.18 -9.70 7.50
C ARG A 42 44.42 -8.91 6.21
N GLY A 43 43.37 -8.58 5.45
CA GLY A 43 43.47 -7.82 4.21
C GLY A 43 43.56 -6.30 4.39
N LEU A 44 43.09 -5.78 5.54
CA LEU A 44 42.94 -4.34 5.79
C LEU A 44 44.14 -3.69 6.50
N MET A 45 45.08 -4.48 7.06
CA MET A 45 46.24 -3.94 7.79
C MET A 45 47.56 -3.89 7.00
N SER A 46 47.59 -4.26 5.71
CA SER A 46 48.84 -4.35 4.93
C SER A 46 49.04 -3.31 3.82
N ARG A 47 48.18 -2.28 3.71
CA ARG A 47 48.36 -1.18 2.73
C ARG A 47 47.95 0.18 3.29
N ALA A 48 48.88 0.82 3.99
CA ALA A 48 48.87 2.26 4.22
C ALA A 48 50.25 2.83 3.89
N PRO A 49 50.44 3.59 2.78
CA PRO A 49 51.59 4.46 2.66
C PRO A 49 51.35 5.72 3.50
N ALA A 50 52.36 6.11 4.28
CA ALA A 50 52.39 7.34 5.04
C ALA A 50 52.33 8.56 4.12
N LEU A 51 51.28 9.37 4.23
CA LEU A 51 51.21 10.70 3.62
C LEU A 51 51.62 11.74 4.67
N GLN A 52 52.78 12.34 4.44
CA GLN A 52 53.24 13.55 5.13
C GLN A 52 52.47 14.76 4.59
N SER A 53 51.98 15.61 5.49
CA SER A 53 51.34 16.89 5.17
C SER A 53 52.34 17.88 4.54
N PRO A 54 52.03 18.57 3.43
CA PRO A 54 52.82 19.70 3.00
C PRO A 54 52.39 20.96 3.77
N ALA A 55 53.41 21.73 4.16
CA ALA A 55 53.31 22.99 4.87
C ALA A 55 52.58 24.07 4.05
N VAL A 56 51.78 24.87 4.76
CA VAL A 56 51.15 26.10 4.25
C VAL A 56 52.24 27.15 3.98
N GLN A 57 52.44 27.51 2.72
CA GLN A 57 53.16 28.73 2.33
C GLN A 57 52.14 29.82 1.96
N THR A 58 52.14 30.90 2.73
CA THR A 58 51.43 32.15 2.44
C THR A 58 52.25 33.01 1.48
N ALA A 59 51.71 33.35 0.31
CA ALA A 59 52.25 34.34 -0.61
C ALA A 59 51.34 35.59 -0.66
N PRO A 60 51.89 36.82 -0.87
CA PRO A 60 51.18 38.09 -0.77
C PRO A 60 50.38 38.44 -2.05
N PRO A 61 49.42 39.39 -1.97
CA PRO A 61 48.47 39.64 -3.05
C PRO A 61 49.09 40.52 -4.16
N THR A 62 48.85 40.18 -5.43
CA THR A 62 49.15 41.07 -6.55
C THR A 62 48.09 40.98 -7.65
N SER A 63 47.61 42.18 -8.04
CA SER A 63 46.83 42.55 -9.24
C SER A 63 45.46 41.92 -9.48
N ALA A 64 44.44 42.78 -9.45
CA ALA A 64 43.06 42.52 -9.82
C ALA A 64 42.90 42.20 -11.33
N PRO A 65 42.15 41.14 -11.70
CA PRO A 65 41.72 40.91 -13.07
C PRO A 65 40.46 41.74 -13.41
N PRO A 66 40.19 42.01 -14.70
CA PRO A 66 39.11 42.87 -15.15
C PRO A 66 37.73 42.28 -14.85
N ALA A 67 36.78 43.16 -14.51
CA ALA A 67 35.40 42.82 -14.18
C ALA A 67 34.70 42.10 -15.35
N ALA A 68 34.58 40.78 -15.23
CA ALA A 68 33.65 39.99 -16.01
C ALA A 68 32.30 39.99 -15.27
N GLU A 69 31.36 40.75 -15.80
CA GLU A 69 29.98 40.92 -15.32
C GLU A 69 29.14 39.67 -15.65
N ASN A 70 29.49 38.53 -15.06
CA ASN A 70 28.61 37.36 -14.99
C ASN A 70 27.99 37.33 -13.60
N ALA A 71 26.86 38.02 -13.40
CA ALA A 71 26.08 37.91 -12.18
C ALA A 71 25.70 36.44 -11.98
N ALA A 72 26.36 35.75 -11.03
CA ALA A 72 26.09 34.36 -10.74
C ALA A 72 24.61 34.21 -10.38
N LYS A 73 23.86 33.42 -11.16
CA LYS A 73 22.45 33.16 -10.88
C LYS A 73 22.30 32.68 -9.44
N SER A 74 21.28 33.17 -8.75
CA SER A 74 20.95 32.70 -7.40
C SER A 74 20.83 31.18 -7.43
N PRO A 75 21.43 30.44 -6.47
CA PRO A 75 21.35 28.99 -6.42
C PRO A 75 19.91 28.43 -6.48
N VAL A 76 18.93 29.17 -5.95
CA VAL A 76 17.50 28.81 -6.01
C VAL A 76 16.94 28.94 -7.44
N ALA A 77 17.38 29.95 -8.19
CA ALA A 77 16.99 30.10 -9.59
C ALA A 77 17.55 28.93 -10.41
N THR A 78 18.79 28.54 -10.16
CA THR A 78 19.40 27.35 -10.78
C THR A 78 18.63 26.07 -10.43
N LEU A 79 18.26 25.87 -9.16
CA LEU A 79 17.48 24.69 -8.75
C LEU A 79 16.10 24.67 -9.43
N THR A 80 15.44 25.82 -9.54
CA THR A 80 14.14 25.95 -10.21
C THR A 80 14.25 25.64 -11.70
N GLU A 81 15.27 26.19 -12.37
CA GLU A 81 15.57 25.91 -13.78
C GLU A 81 15.81 24.41 -14.02
N GLN A 82 16.56 23.75 -13.14
CA GLN A 82 16.81 22.31 -13.21
C GLN A 82 15.51 21.50 -13.10
N VAL A 83 14.66 21.79 -12.12
CA VAL A 83 13.38 21.08 -11.93
C VAL A 83 12.46 21.29 -13.13
N VAL A 84 12.34 22.52 -13.63
CA VAL A 84 11.52 22.84 -14.81
C VAL A 84 12.07 22.18 -16.09
N ALA A 85 13.40 22.06 -16.21
CA ALA A 85 14.05 21.37 -17.31
C ALA A 85 14.01 19.83 -17.19
N GLY A 86 13.40 19.27 -16.14
CA GLY A 86 13.36 17.82 -15.88
C GLY A 86 14.69 17.23 -15.43
N GLN A 87 15.66 18.06 -15.03
CA GLN A 87 16.98 17.66 -14.51
C GLN A 87 16.89 17.29 -13.02
N PHE A 88 16.01 16.34 -12.70
CA PHE A 88 15.70 15.98 -11.31
C PHE A 88 16.90 15.37 -10.58
N LYS A 89 17.71 14.58 -11.29
CA LYS A 89 18.89 13.93 -10.69
C LYS A 89 19.89 14.97 -10.20
N GLU A 90 20.21 15.95 -11.01
CA GLU A 90 21.14 17.03 -10.70
C GLU A 90 20.62 17.88 -9.53
N ALA A 91 19.33 18.22 -9.55
CA ALA A 91 18.66 18.94 -8.47
C ALA A 91 18.72 18.18 -7.13
N LEU A 92 18.44 16.87 -7.15
CA LEU A 92 18.47 16.03 -5.95
C LEU A 92 19.90 15.80 -5.42
N LEU A 93 20.88 15.62 -6.30
CA LEU A 93 22.30 15.53 -5.92
C LEU A 93 22.78 16.84 -5.28
N TYR A 94 22.40 17.98 -5.85
CA TYR A 94 22.70 19.29 -5.30
C TYR A 94 22.08 19.45 -3.91
N LEU A 95 20.78 19.19 -3.76
CA LEU A 95 20.09 19.26 -2.48
C LEU A 95 20.72 18.35 -1.43
N ASN A 96 21.08 17.11 -1.79
CA ASN A 96 21.67 16.16 -0.84
C ASN A 96 23.00 16.66 -0.25
N GLY A 97 23.79 17.40 -1.03
CA GLY A 97 25.06 17.99 -0.58
C GLY A 97 24.90 19.15 0.41
N LEU A 98 23.68 19.67 0.61
CA LEU A 98 23.42 20.78 1.53
C LEU A 98 23.19 20.29 2.97
N PRO A 99 23.55 21.08 4.00
CA PRO A 99 23.01 20.91 5.35
C PRO A 99 21.47 21.02 5.32
N ILE A 100 20.79 20.32 6.23
CA ILE A 100 19.33 20.12 6.13
C ILE A 100 18.57 21.45 6.23
N GLU A 101 19.10 22.42 6.98
CA GLU A 101 18.51 23.74 7.18
C GLU A 101 18.48 24.52 5.87
N TYR A 102 19.58 24.49 5.11
CA TYR A 102 19.65 25.09 3.78
C TYR A 102 18.80 24.31 2.78
N MET A 103 18.79 22.97 2.86
CA MET A 103 17.92 22.16 2.01
C MET A 103 16.45 22.54 2.19
N LEU A 104 15.99 22.66 3.44
CA LEU A 104 14.63 23.06 3.77
C LEU A 104 14.30 24.48 3.29
N ASP A 105 15.23 25.44 3.44
CA ASP A 105 15.05 26.81 2.93
C ASP A 105 14.94 26.85 1.40
N TYR A 106 15.76 26.06 0.69
CA TYR A 106 15.73 25.97 -0.76
C TYR A 106 14.45 25.31 -1.26
N LEU A 107 14.03 24.21 -0.63
CA LEU A 107 12.78 23.53 -0.96
C LEU A 107 11.57 24.44 -0.69
N GLU A 108 11.60 25.24 0.38
CA GLU A 108 10.55 26.20 0.66
C GLU A 108 10.46 27.27 -0.43
N LYS A 109 11.59 27.84 -0.86
CA LYS A 109 11.63 28.83 -1.95
C LYS A 109 11.25 28.23 -3.31
N LEU A 110 11.57 26.96 -3.52
CA LEU A 110 11.22 26.21 -4.74
C LEU A 110 9.70 25.99 -4.85
N GLY A 111 9.01 25.87 -3.71
CA GLY A 111 7.56 25.68 -3.63
C GLY A 111 7.10 24.23 -3.76
N PHE A 112 5.91 23.93 -3.22
CA PHE A 112 5.44 22.57 -3.01
C PHE A 112 5.29 21.77 -4.31
N ALA A 113 4.75 22.39 -5.37
CA ALA A 113 4.56 21.72 -6.66
C ALA A 113 5.89 21.18 -7.22
N ASN A 114 6.93 22.01 -7.20
CA ASN A 114 8.27 21.64 -7.64
C ASN A 114 8.93 20.62 -6.71
N ALA A 115 8.75 20.76 -5.40
CA ALA A 115 9.21 19.78 -4.42
C ALA A 115 8.53 18.41 -4.60
N SER A 116 7.24 18.38 -4.97
CA SER A 116 6.52 17.13 -5.29
C SER A 116 7.06 16.44 -6.54
N TYR A 117 7.48 17.19 -7.57
CA TYR A 117 8.18 16.60 -8.71
C TYR A 117 9.51 15.96 -8.30
N LEU A 118 10.26 16.59 -7.40
CA LEU A 118 11.47 15.99 -6.82
C LEU A 118 11.17 14.70 -6.04
N LEU A 119 10.09 14.69 -5.25
CA LEU A 119 9.63 13.51 -4.51
C LEU A 119 9.33 12.33 -5.46
N ALA A 120 8.58 12.60 -6.53
CA ALA A 120 8.22 11.61 -7.54
C ALA A 120 9.44 11.05 -8.31
N ASN A 121 10.56 11.79 -8.30
CA ASN A 121 11.79 11.44 -9.01
C ASN A 121 12.95 11.05 -8.09
N LEU A 122 12.70 10.73 -6.81
CA LEU A 122 13.75 10.27 -5.88
C LEU A 122 14.50 9.01 -6.40
N GLY A 123 13.84 8.17 -7.21
CA GLY A 123 14.47 7.02 -7.84
C GLY A 123 15.63 7.36 -8.79
N THR A 124 15.68 8.59 -9.31
CA THR A 124 16.76 9.05 -10.21
C THR A 124 18.11 9.17 -9.51
N VAL A 125 18.13 9.21 -8.18
CA VAL A 125 19.33 9.28 -7.32
C VAL A 125 19.56 8.00 -6.51
N ALA A 126 19.15 6.84 -7.03
CA ALA A 126 19.35 5.54 -6.38
C ALA A 126 20.82 5.26 -5.97
N GLY A 127 21.80 5.91 -6.61
CA GLY A 127 23.22 5.83 -6.26
C GLY A 127 23.64 6.52 -4.95
N LEU A 128 22.78 7.35 -4.33
CA LEU A 128 23.09 8.06 -3.07
C LEU A 128 23.03 7.19 -1.81
N GLY A 129 22.53 5.95 -1.92
CA GLY A 129 22.25 5.07 -0.79
C GLY A 129 20.93 5.42 -0.09
N GLY A 130 20.35 4.42 0.59
CA GLY A 130 19.02 4.54 1.21
C GLY A 130 18.89 5.68 2.23
N PRO A 131 19.85 5.86 3.17
CA PRO A 131 19.76 6.93 4.15
C PRO A 131 19.70 8.34 3.54
N SER A 132 20.49 8.59 2.49
CA SER A 132 20.52 9.87 1.77
C SER A 132 19.21 10.14 1.04
N VAL A 133 18.64 9.12 0.37
CA VAL A 133 17.33 9.23 -0.30
C VAL A 133 16.23 9.49 0.72
N ALA A 134 16.23 8.79 1.85
CA ALA A 134 15.26 8.99 2.92
C ALA A 134 15.40 10.38 3.59
N ARG A 135 16.63 10.91 3.69
CA ARG A 135 16.87 12.29 4.14
C ARG A 135 16.27 13.33 3.20
N LEU A 136 16.47 13.17 1.88
CA LEU A 136 15.84 14.02 0.87
C LEU A 136 14.30 13.95 0.94
N GLU A 137 13.76 12.73 1.04
CA GLU A 137 12.33 12.49 1.21
C GLU A 137 11.78 13.22 2.44
N ALA A 138 12.46 13.10 3.59
CA ALA A 138 12.05 13.77 4.83
C ALA A 138 12.05 15.30 4.67
N ALA A 139 13.07 15.89 4.05
CA ALA A 139 13.12 17.33 3.81
C ALA A 139 11.98 17.82 2.89
N ILE A 140 11.71 17.08 1.82
CA ILE A 140 10.64 17.40 0.85
C ILE A 140 9.26 17.31 1.53
N ARG A 141 8.99 16.24 2.27
CA ARG A 141 7.71 16.06 2.98
C ARG A 141 7.52 17.10 4.08
N THR A 142 8.57 17.45 4.82
CA THR A 142 8.55 18.55 5.80
C THR A 142 8.12 19.87 5.16
N THR A 143 8.69 20.18 3.99
CA THR A 143 8.32 21.37 3.21
C THR A 143 6.86 21.30 2.77
N GLY A 144 6.41 20.13 2.31
CA GLY A 144 5.02 19.89 1.94
C GLY A 144 4.04 20.14 3.07
N ILE A 145 4.26 19.56 4.25
CA ILE A 145 3.43 19.79 5.44
C ILE A 145 3.37 21.27 5.78
N ARG A 146 4.53 21.95 5.79
CA ARG A 146 4.60 23.37 6.14
C ARG A 146 3.85 24.28 5.17
N GLN A 147 3.91 24.01 3.88
CA GLN A 147 3.31 24.86 2.85
C GLN A 147 1.82 24.59 2.63
N THR A 148 1.38 23.35 2.80
CA THR A 148 0.00 22.94 2.54
C THR A 148 -0.86 22.87 3.80
N GLY A 149 -0.24 22.68 4.96
CA GLY A 149 -0.94 22.37 6.21
C GLY A 149 -1.60 20.98 6.23
N THR A 150 -1.33 20.11 5.25
CA THR A 150 -1.89 18.74 5.21
C THR A 150 -0.98 17.77 5.96
N PHE A 151 -1.55 17.04 6.93
CA PHE A 151 -0.79 16.12 7.80
C PHE A 151 -1.09 14.66 7.55
N SER A 152 -2.35 14.28 7.30
CA SER A 152 -2.78 12.89 7.17
C SER A 152 -1.91 12.09 6.20
N ASP A 153 -1.62 12.68 5.05
CA ASP A 153 -0.97 11.97 3.93
C ASP A 153 0.55 12.15 3.91
N LEU A 154 1.08 13.07 4.73
CA LEU A 154 2.48 13.47 4.70
C LEU A 154 3.23 13.17 5.98
N LEU A 155 2.56 13.14 7.14
CA LEU A 155 3.23 12.99 8.42
C LEU A 155 3.76 11.57 8.62
N ILE A 156 2.94 10.53 8.49
CA ILE A 156 3.44 9.15 8.66
C ILE A 156 4.57 8.84 7.67
N PRO A 157 4.44 9.16 6.36
CA PRO A 157 5.56 8.99 5.43
C PRO A 157 6.81 9.83 5.76
N LEU A 158 6.65 11.02 6.37
CA LEU A 158 7.77 11.80 6.90
C LEU A 158 8.45 11.07 8.06
N LEU A 159 7.69 10.57 9.03
CA LEU A 159 8.23 9.85 10.20
C LEU A 159 8.95 8.55 9.77
N ASP A 160 8.42 7.89 8.75
CA ASP A 160 9.05 6.75 8.09
C ASP A 160 10.39 7.14 7.43
N ALA A 161 10.40 8.22 6.65
CA ALA A 161 11.61 8.72 6.00
C ALA A 161 12.67 9.13 7.03
N LEU A 162 12.26 9.79 8.13
CA LEU A 162 13.14 10.12 9.25
C LEU A 162 13.77 8.87 9.86
N SER A 163 12.97 7.83 10.10
CA SER A 163 13.44 6.56 10.65
C SER A 163 14.44 5.86 9.71
N ARG A 164 14.15 5.80 8.41
CA ARG A 164 15.04 5.20 7.39
C ARG A 164 16.32 6.00 7.16
N SER A 165 16.28 7.31 7.35
CA SER A 165 17.43 8.19 7.11
C SER A 165 18.55 8.06 8.14
N GLY A 166 18.26 7.47 9.31
CA GLY A 166 19.21 7.46 10.42
C GLY A 166 19.44 8.84 11.06
N LEU A 167 18.71 9.89 10.62
CA LEU A 167 18.89 11.26 11.12
C LEU A 167 18.72 11.34 12.62
N ARG A 168 17.83 10.53 13.18
CA ARG A 168 17.58 10.54 14.61
C ARG A 168 18.70 9.94 15.44
N GLN A 169 19.32 8.85 14.96
CA GLN A 169 20.38 8.16 15.68
C GLN A 169 21.74 8.85 15.51
N HIS A 170 21.98 9.45 14.35
CA HIS A 170 23.32 9.92 13.97
C HIS A 170 23.43 11.44 13.78
N PHE A 171 22.31 12.15 13.64
CA PHE A 171 22.30 13.57 13.27
C PHE A 171 21.19 14.34 14.02
N SER A 172 21.25 14.36 15.36
CA SER A 172 20.25 14.98 16.24
C SER A 172 19.86 16.39 15.81
N ASP A 173 20.84 17.22 15.42
CA ASP A 173 20.60 18.62 15.03
C ASP A 173 19.74 18.70 13.76
N GLN A 174 19.99 17.81 12.79
CA GLN A 174 19.20 17.78 11.56
C GLN A 174 17.77 17.28 11.80
N TYR A 175 17.62 16.30 12.69
CA TYR A 175 16.30 15.85 13.15
C TYR A 175 15.53 16.98 13.84
N LEU A 176 16.19 17.73 14.73
CA LEU A 176 15.59 18.89 15.40
C LEU A 176 15.24 20.01 14.42
N ALA A 177 16.05 20.25 13.39
CA ALA A 177 15.75 21.20 12.33
C ALA A 177 14.47 20.82 11.57
N ILE A 178 14.31 19.55 11.19
CA ILE A 178 13.07 19.05 10.56
C ILE A 178 11.89 19.23 11.51
N ARG A 179 12.03 18.77 12.76
CA ARG A 179 10.99 18.89 13.80
C ARG A 179 10.52 20.32 14.00
N ALA A 180 11.45 21.28 14.07
CA ALA A 180 11.13 22.70 14.24
C ALA A 180 10.39 23.31 13.03
N LYS A 181 10.45 22.70 11.85
CA LYS A 181 9.71 23.15 10.66
C LYS A 181 8.31 22.55 10.53
N VAL A 182 8.05 21.41 11.17
CA VAL A 182 6.72 20.80 11.21
C VAL A 182 5.90 21.50 12.29
N ARG A 183 4.97 22.37 11.88
CA ARG A 183 4.05 23.05 12.79
C ARG A 183 2.98 22.07 13.30
N PRO A 184 2.28 22.35 14.40
CA PRO A 184 1.07 21.60 14.75
C PRO A 184 -0.01 21.74 13.65
N PRO A 185 -0.82 20.70 13.40
CA PRO A 185 -1.95 20.78 12.47
C PRO A 185 -3.00 21.78 12.95
N ALA A 186 -3.90 22.18 12.04
CA ALA A 186 -5.09 22.95 12.43
C ALA A 186 -5.90 22.18 13.48
N GLY A 187 -6.18 22.79 14.62
CA GLY A 187 -6.80 22.12 15.77
C GLY A 187 -5.81 21.45 16.74
N GLY A 188 -4.50 21.51 16.47
CA GLY A 188 -3.46 20.97 17.35
C GLY A 188 -3.25 19.46 17.21
N TRP A 189 -2.18 18.97 17.83
CA TRP A 189 -1.79 17.55 17.76
C TRP A 189 -2.86 16.59 18.29
N ASN A 190 -3.61 16.99 19.32
CA ASN A 190 -4.71 16.21 19.86
C ASN A 190 -5.78 15.90 18.80
N THR A 191 -6.13 16.87 17.94
CA THR A 191 -7.10 16.65 16.86
C THR A 191 -6.62 15.57 15.88
N LEU A 192 -5.33 15.59 15.54
CA LEU A 192 -4.72 14.56 14.69
C LEU A 192 -4.68 13.19 15.37
N LEU A 193 -4.38 13.13 16.67
CA LEU A 193 -4.40 11.86 17.41
C LEU A 193 -5.82 11.25 17.44
N HIS A 194 -6.85 12.06 17.70
CA HIS A 194 -8.24 11.60 17.63
C HIS A 194 -8.61 11.09 16.24
N GLN A 195 -8.14 11.74 15.17
CA GLN A 195 -8.37 11.25 13.80
C GLN A 195 -7.77 9.85 13.57
N TYR A 196 -6.59 9.55 14.13
CA TYR A 196 -6.06 8.19 14.09
C TYR A 196 -6.91 7.23 14.92
N PHE A 197 -7.34 7.62 16.13
CA PHE A 197 -8.19 6.79 16.98
C PHE A 197 -9.56 6.47 16.39
N GLU A 198 -10.16 7.38 15.62
CA GLU A 198 -11.42 7.10 14.90
C GLU A 198 -11.28 5.91 13.93
N MET A 199 -10.09 5.67 13.37
CA MET A 199 -9.83 4.50 12.53
C MET A 199 -9.76 3.20 13.33
N ALA A 200 -9.42 3.24 14.63
CA ALA A 200 -9.30 2.04 15.46
C ALA A 200 -10.64 1.29 15.57
N HIS A 201 -11.77 1.98 15.43
CA HIS A 201 -13.10 1.39 15.39
C HIS A 201 -13.36 0.46 14.19
N LEU A 202 -12.48 0.47 13.17
CA LEU A 202 -12.57 -0.40 12.01
C LEU A 202 -12.11 -1.85 12.27
N GLY A 203 -11.54 -2.13 13.46
CA GLY A 203 -11.29 -3.48 13.95
C GLY A 203 -9.86 -3.72 14.44
N PRO A 204 -9.56 -4.94 14.96
CA PRO A 204 -8.32 -5.24 15.68
C PRO A 204 -7.03 -5.05 14.87
N LEU A 205 -7.07 -5.23 13.54
CA LEU A 205 -5.93 -4.97 12.65
C LEU A 205 -5.57 -3.46 12.64
N VAL A 206 -6.60 -2.61 12.69
CA VAL A 206 -6.42 -1.16 12.65
C VAL A 206 -6.00 -0.62 14.00
N GLU A 207 -6.48 -1.20 15.11
CA GLU A 207 -6.09 -0.81 16.47
C GLU A 207 -4.56 -0.80 16.70
N LEU A 208 -3.85 -1.86 16.29
CA LEU A 208 -2.38 -1.92 16.42
C LEU A 208 -1.67 -0.89 15.55
N THR A 209 -2.19 -0.68 14.34
CA THR A 209 -1.65 0.30 13.40
C THR A 209 -1.80 1.71 13.96
N VAL A 210 -2.99 2.02 14.47
CA VAL A 210 -3.31 3.30 15.08
C VAL A 210 -2.44 3.55 16.30
N ALA A 211 -2.25 2.55 17.17
CA ALA A 211 -1.35 2.69 18.31
C ALA A 211 0.09 2.98 17.85
N ASP A 212 0.62 2.25 16.87
CA ASP A 212 1.96 2.49 16.30
C ASP A 212 2.09 3.91 15.73
N ASP A 213 1.14 4.35 14.91
CA ASP A 213 1.12 5.67 14.29
C ASP A 213 1.04 6.78 15.35
N VAL A 214 0.19 6.61 16.37
CA VAL A 214 0.10 7.55 17.49
C VAL A 214 1.41 7.60 18.27
N PHE A 215 2.06 6.47 18.54
CA PHE A 215 3.36 6.46 19.21
C PHE A 215 4.42 7.18 18.39
N ARG A 216 4.48 6.96 17.07
CA ARG A 216 5.40 7.68 16.16
C ARG A 216 5.19 9.19 16.24
N VAL A 217 3.94 9.65 16.24
CA VAL A 217 3.62 11.07 16.37
C VAL A 217 4.06 11.59 17.73
N LEU A 218 3.63 10.97 18.83
CA LEU A 218 3.96 11.41 20.19
C LEU A 218 5.47 11.48 20.47
N ASP A 219 6.19 10.51 19.93
CA ASP A 219 7.63 10.41 20.00
C ASP A 219 8.32 11.53 19.20
N PHE A 220 7.75 11.92 18.05
CA PHE A 220 8.16 13.09 17.28
C PHE A 220 7.88 14.42 18.00
N LEU A 221 6.87 14.51 18.89
CA LEU A 221 6.50 15.77 19.56
C LEU A 221 7.43 16.17 20.72
N PRO A 222 7.79 17.46 20.88
CA PRO A 222 8.53 17.94 22.06
C PRO A 222 7.81 17.57 23.36
N THR A 223 8.53 17.48 24.49
CA THR A 223 7.96 17.06 25.78
C THR A 223 6.70 17.83 26.18
N ALA A 224 6.71 19.15 26.02
CA ALA A 224 5.56 19.99 26.33
C ALA A 224 4.34 19.65 25.45
N GLU A 225 4.56 19.45 24.15
CA GLU A 225 3.49 19.12 23.19
C GLU A 225 3.00 17.68 23.36
N THR A 226 3.87 16.72 23.70
CA THR A 226 3.47 15.35 24.06
C THR A 226 2.56 15.37 25.29
N ASN A 227 2.96 16.07 26.35
CA ASN A 227 2.12 16.16 27.56
C ASN A 227 0.77 16.80 27.25
N GLN A 228 0.75 17.87 26.46
CA GLN A 228 -0.49 18.51 26.02
C GLN A 228 -1.36 17.55 25.18
N ALA A 229 -0.79 16.87 24.19
CA ALA A 229 -1.53 15.97 23.32
C ALA A 229 -2.08 14.75 24.08
N VAL A 230 -1.28 14.15 24.96
CA VAL A 230 -1.69 12.99 25.76
C VAL A 230 -2.75 13.35 26.80
N SER A 231 -2.64 14.51 27.46
CA SER A 231 -3.64 14.97 28.44
C SER A 231 -5.02 15.24 27.86
N ALA A 232 -5.12 15.45 26.54
CA ALA A 232 -6.38 15.60 25.83
C ALA A 232 -7.04 14.27 25.44
N LEU A 233 -6.35 13.13 25.58
CA LEU A 233 -6.88 11.82 25.23
C LEU A 233 -7.95 11.35 26.23
N GLY A 234 -8.97 10.69 25.70
CA GLY A 234 -10.03 10.05 26.49
C GLY A 234 -9.60 8.71 27.08
N GLN A 235 -10.44 8.16 27.97
CA GLN A 235 -10.14 6.90 28.67
C GLN A 235 -9.86 5.73 27.71
N SER A 236 -10.69 5.53 26.68
CA SER A 236 -10.54 4.42 25.72
C SER A 236 -9.23 4.51 24.94
N GLU A 237 -8.84 5.72 24.53
CA GLU A 237 -7.62 6.00 23.78
C GLU A 237 -6.38 5.78 24.66
N LEU A 238 -6.42 6.27 25.90
CA LEU A 238 -5.37 6.01 26.89
C LEU A 238 -5.24 4.51 27.17
N ILE A 239 -6.36 3.78 27.37
CA ILE A 239 -6.33 2.32 27.55
C ILE A 239 -5.67 1.65 26.34
N LEU A 240 -6.03 2.06 25.11
CA LEU A 240 -5.47 1.49 23.90
C LEU A 240 -3.95 1.71 23.83
N LEU A 241 -3.46 2.92 24.10
CA LEU A 241 -2.02 3.19 24.11
C LEU A 241 -1.30 2.46 25.24
N LEU A 242 -1.84 2.48 26.46
CA LEU A 242 -1.24 1.82 27.62
C LEU A 242 -1.11 0.32 27.40
N LYS A 243 -2.16 -0.34 26.87
CA LYS A 243 -2.12 -1.77 26.49
C LYS A 243 -1.06 -2.07 25.44
N ASN A 244 -0.82 -1.14 24.52
CA ASN A 244 0.19 -1.25 23.46
C ASN A 244 1.53 -0.59 23.83
N GLY A 245 1.78 -0.37 25.13
CA GLY A 245 2.90 0.43 25.64
C GLY A 245 4.28 0.05 25.12
N ARG A 246 4.55 -1.24 24.81
CA ARG A 246 5.86 -1.63 24.24
C ARG A 246 6.08 -1.16 22.82
N SER A 247 5.03 -0.82 22.09
CA SER A 247 5.23 -0.16 20.79
C SER A 247 6.04 1.12 20.95
N ALA A 248 5.90 1.82 22.08
CA ALA A 248 6.71 2.98 22.43
C ALA A 248 8.22 2.65 22.52
N ASP A 249 8.58 1.45 23.01
CA ASP A 249 9.98 1.05 23.26
C ASP A 249 10.82 0.98 21.98
N ARG A 250 10.17 0.87 20.81
CA ARG A 250 10.84 0.89 19.50
C ARG A 250 11.32 2.28 19.12
N PHE A 251 10.82 3.31 19.78
CA PHE A 251 11.18 4.68 19.49
C PHE A 251 12.17 5.21 20.55
N PRO A 252 13.23 5.93 20.13
CA PRO A 252 14.23 6.49 21.04
C PRO A 252 13.68 7.33 22.21
N GLU A 253 12.51 7.96 22.08
CA GLU A 253 11.87 8.74 23.14
C GLU A 253 10.67 7.99 23.77
N GLY A 254 10.61 6.67 23.59
CA GLY A 254 9.53 5.82 24.08
C GLY A 254 9.29 5.92 25.58
N ASP A 255 10.37 5.95 26.38
CA ASP A 255 10.28 6.09 27.84
C ASP A 255 9.63 7.41 28.25
N ARG A 256 9.93 8.50 27.54
CA ARG A 256 9.31 9.81 27.75
C ARG A 256 7.82 9.78 27.42
N VAL A 257 7.44 9.13 26.31
CA VAL A 257 6.03 8.97 25.93
C VAL A 257 5.28 8.13 26.97
N LYS A 258 5.86 7.01 27.41
CA LYS A 258 5.27 6.16 28.46
C LYS A 258 5.10 6.92 29.78
N ALA A 259 6.10 7.69 30.21
CA ALA A 259 6.00 8.51 31.41
C ALA A 259 4.86 9.54 31.31
N SER A 260 4.67 10.15 30.13
CA SER A 260 3.57 11.08 29.87
C SER A 260 2.19 10.40 29.95
N LEU A 261 2.06 9.20 29.36
CA LEU A 261 0.86 8.37 29.44
C LEU A 261 0.54 7.95 30.88
N ASP A 262 1.56 7.52 31.63
CA ASP A 262 1.45 7.09 33.02
C ASP A 262 1.00 8.25 33.93
N ALA A 263 1.63 9.41 33.79
CA ALA A 263 1.29 10.61 34.53
C ALA A 263 -0.14 11.07 34.21
N THR A 264 -0.52 11.08 32.93
CA THR A 264 -1.87 11.45 32.50
C THR A 264 -2.92 10.48 33.02
N TRP A 265 -2.67 9.17 32.93
CA TRP A 265 -3.57 8.16 33.47
C TRP A 265 -3.82 8.34 34.95
N ARG A 266 -2.76 8.48 35.76
CA ARG A 266 -2.91 8.64 37.21
C ARG A 266 -3.58 9.96 37.58
N ALA A 267 -3.41 11.01 36.78
CA ALA A 267 -4.10 12.28 36.97
C ALA A 267 -5.60 12.17 36.66
N GLN A 268 -5.98 11.48 35.58
CA GLN A 268 -7.39 11.32 35.17
C GLN A 268 -8.14 10.24 35.98
N PHE A 269 -7.45 9.17 36.42
CA PHE A 269 -8.03 8.00 37.09
C PHE A 269 -7.31 7.68 38.41
N PRO A 270 -7.40 8.56 39.43
CA PRO A 270 -6.72 8.36 40.69
C PRO A 270 -7.15 7.05 41.37
N GLY A 271 -6.17 6.24 41.79
CA GLY A 271 -6.42 4.95 42.46
C GLY A 271 -6.64 3.76 41.53
N VAL A 272 -6.68 3.96 40.20
CA VAL A 272 -6.74 2.88 39.21
C VAL A 272 -5.35 2.62 38.66
N GLU A 273 -4.85 1.38 38.81
CA GLU A 273 -3.56 0.99 38.22
C GLU A 273 -3.65 1.09 36.68
N PRO A 274 -2.71 1.77 35.99
CA PRO A 274 -2.71 1.83 34.54
C PRO A 274 -2.64 0.41 33.94
N PRO A 275 -3.42 0.12 32.88
CA PRO A 275 -3.45 -1.20 32.24
C PRO A 275 -2.23 -1.43 31.35
N TRP A 276 -1.03 -1.15 31.87
CA TRP A 276 0.22 -1.53 31.23
C TRP A 276 0.21 -3.05 31.00
N PRO A 277 0.69 -3.53 29.84
CA PRO A 277 0.89 -4.94 29.63
C PRO A 277 1.83 -5.44 30.73
N LYS A 278 1.28 -6.26 31.63
CA LYS A 278 2.10 -6.99 32.59
C LYS A 278 3.05 -7.86 31.76
N ALA A 279 4.32 -7.94 32.15
CA ALA A 279 5.25 -8.88 31.53
C ALA A 279 4.55 -10.26 31.47
N PRO A 280 4.28 -10.81 30.27
CA PRO A 280 3.42 -11.97 30.16
C PRO A 280 4.12 -13.15 30.86
N THR A 281 3.45 -13.71 31.87
CA THR A 281 3.83 -14.96 32.54
C THR A 281 2.96 -16.13 32.09
N VAL A 282 2.22 -15.99 30.98
CA VAL A 282 1.10 -16.87 30.68
C VAL A 282 1.35 -17.64 29.39
N SER A 283 1.77 -18.91 29.56
CA SER A 283 1.70 -20.08 28.65
C SER A 283 2.82 -21.09 28.94
N GLY A 284 3.69 -20.81 29.92
CA GLY A 284 4.82 -21.69 30.29
C GLY A 284 5.96 -21.73 29.26
N ARG A 285 5.79 -21.12 28.08
CA ARG A 285 6.84 -20.89 27.10
C ARG A 285 7.40 -19.48 27.26
N ASN A 286 8.66 -19.41 27.67
CA ASN A 286 9.41 -18.17 27.68
C ASN A 286 9.69 -17.77 26.22
N VAL A 287 9.03 -16.74 25.69
CA VAL A 287 9.23 -16.26 24.31
C VAL A 287 10.70 -15.90 24.06
N ALA A 288 11.38 -15.29 25.04
CA ALA A 288 12.81 -15.00 24.92
C ALA A 288 13.66 -16.27 24.74
N ALA A 289 13.19 -17.43 25.19
CA ALA A 289 13.84 -18.73 25.00
C ALA A 289 13.42 -19.47 23.72
N MET A 290 12.45 -18.96 22.95
CA MET A 290 12.06 -19.55 21.67
C MET A 290 13.18 -19.35 20.64
N SER A 291 13.37 -20.34 19.76
CA SER A 291 14.25 -20.15 18.62
C SER A 291 13.68 -19.09 17.68
N THR A 292 14.52 -18.42 16.87
CA THR A 292 14.05 -17.44 15.88
C THR A 292 12.99 -18.04 14.95
N MET A 293 13.13 -19.32 14.59
CA MET A 293 12.16 -20.02 13.75
C MET A 293 10.83 -20.24 14.46
N ASP A 294 10.85 -20.61 15.75
CA ASP A 294 9.62 -20.75 16.54
C ASP A 294 8.90 -19.42 16.71
N LYS A 295 9.64 -18.33 16.90
CA LYS A 295 9.07 -16.97 16.97
C LYS A 295 8.42 -16.58 15.65
N LEU A 296 9.09 -16.77 14.52
CA LEU A 296 8.52 -16.51 13.18
C LEU A 296 7.24 -17.32 12.95
N ALA A 297 7.26 -18.63 13.25
CA ALA A 297 6.10 -19.49 13.11
C ALA A 297 4.95 -19.04 14.02
N GLU A 298 5.24 -18.69 15.27
CA GLU A 298 4.24 -18.25 16.22
C GLU A 298 3.64 -16.88 15.85
N SER A 299 4.46 -15.94 15.36
CA SER A 299 3.97 -14.67 14.80
C SER A 299 3.10 -14.88 13.57
N ILE A 300 3.45 -15.81 12.66
CA ILE A 300 2.59 -16.18 11.53
C ILE A 300 1.26 -16.76 12.03
N ARG A 301 1.26 -17.65 13.03
CA ARG A 301 0.00 -18.14 13.65
C ARG A 301 -0.87 -17.00 14.17
N ARG A 302 -0.26 -16.06 14.88
CA ARG A 302 -0.96 -14.88 15.43
C ARG A 302 -1.50 -13.94 14.37
N SER A 303 -0.94 -13.95 13.17
CA SER A 303 -1.45 -13.17 12.03
C SER A 303 -2.89 -13.52 11.65
N GLU A 304 -3.37 -14.73 12.00
CA GLU A 304 -4.76 -15.16 11.76
C GLU A 304 -5.79 -14.23 12.42
N LYS A 305 -5.50 -13.73 13.62
CA LYS A 305 -6.33 -12.74 14.33
C LYS A 305 -6.54 -11.45 13.53
N TYR A 306 -5.60 -11.14 12.64
CA TYR A 306 -5.51 -9.86 11.94
C TYR A 306 -5.88 -9.95 10.46
N GLY A 307 -5.69 -11.11 9.83
CA GLY A 307 -5.86 -11.29 8.39
C GLY A 307 -7.18 -11.90 7.93
N GLY A 308 -8.08 -12.27 8.86
CA GLY A 308 -9.37 -12.87 8.52
C GLY A 308 -9.26 -14.22 7.78
N ALA A 309 -10.32 -14.62 7.09
CA ALA A 309 -10.42 -15.92 6.42
C ALA A 309 -9.39 -16.13 5.30
N GLU A 310 -8.90 -15.04 4.69
CA GLU A 310 -7.90 -15.10 3.62
C GLU A 310 -6.55 -15.60 4.17
N VAL A 311 -6.14 -15.11 5.34
CA VAL A 311 -4.89 -15.53 6.01
C VAL A 311 -5.01 -16.92 6.64
N SER A 312 -6.17 -17.28 7.21
CA SER A 312 -6.34 -18.60 7.85
C SER A 312 -6.24 -19.76 6.85
N GLY A 313 -6.83 -19.63 5.65
CA GLY A 313 -6.83 -20.69 4.64
C GLY A 313 -5.47 -21.02 4.02
N LYS A 314 -4.46 -20.16 4.22
CA LYS A 314 -3.10 -20.30 3.65
C LYS A 314 -2.01 -20.45 4.71
N LEU A 315 -2.37 -20.36 5.99
CA LEU A 315 -1.43 -20.41 7.11
C LEU A 315 -0.71 -21.76 7.18
N GLU A 316 -1.39 -22.86 6.88
CA GLU A 316 -0.79 -24.20 6.89
C GLU A 316 0.38 -24.33 5.90
N GLU A 317 0.27 -23.71 4.71
CA GLU A 317 1.35 -23.72 3.70
C GLU A 317 2.55 -22.88 4.16
N LEU A 318 2.30 -21.74 4.82
CA LEU A 318 3.33 -20.85 5.36
C LEU A 318 4.05 -21.44 6.58
N LEU A 319 3.32 -22.20 7.40
CA LEU A 319 3.84 -22.86 8.60
C LEU A 319 4.50 -24.21 8.30
N ALA A 320 4.48 -24.67 7.04
CA ALA A 320 5.21 -25.85 6.65
C ALA A 320 6.71 -25.67 6.98
N PRO A 321 7.40 -26.70 7.51
CA PRO A 321 8.81 -26.60 7.91
C PRO A 321 9.73 -26.09 6.78
N ALA A 322 9.45 -26.49 5.54
CA ALA A 322 10.18 -26.02 4.37
C ALA A 322 9.98 -24.52 4.11
N SER A 323 8.74 -24.03 4.26
CA SER A 323 8.41 -22.61 4.12
C SER A 323 9.08 -21.77 5.21
N LEU A 324 9.02 -22.23 6.46
CA LEU A 324 9.69 -21.57 7.59
C LEU A 324 11.22 -21.55 7.43
N ALA A 325 11.82 -22.64 6.95
CA ALA A 325 13.25 -22.69 6.66
C ALA A 325 13.66 -21.68 5.57
N MET A 326 12.83 -21.51 4.54
CA MET A 326 13.06 -20.51 3.49
C MET A 326 12.88 -19.08 3.99
N ILE A 327 11.86 -18.80 4.82
CA ILE A 327 11.65 -17.49 5.46
C ILE A 327 12.84 -17.17 6.38
N ALA A 328 13.29 -18.13 7.19
CA ALA A 328 14.45 -17.99 8.07
C ALA A 328 15.74 -17.79 7.27
N GLY A 329 15.97 -18.56 6.21
CA GLY A 329 17.13 -18.42 5.33
C GLY A 329 17.18 -17.06 4.65
N THR A 330 16.03 -16.58 4.17
CA THR A 330 15.88 -15.26 3.56
C THR A 330 16.11 -14.14 4.59
N THR A 331 15.63 -14.32 5.82
CA THR A 331 15.86 -13.40 6.95
C THR A 331 17.35 -13.29 7.28
N ILE A 332 18.05 -14.42 7.41
CA ILE A 332 19.49 -14.46 7.66
C ILE A 332 20.24 -13.78 6.51
N LEU A 333 19.85 -14.06 5.27
CA LEU A 333 20.42 -13.41 4.09
C LEU A 333 20.24 -11.88 4.16
N PHE A 334 19.04 -11.39 4.47
CA PHE A 334 18.79 -9.95 4.63
C PHE A 334 19.64 -9.34 5.76
N ALA A 335 19.71 -9.99 6.93
CA ALA A 335 20.53 -9.50 8.03
C ALA A 335 22.02 -9.43 7.66
N VAL A 336 22.54 -10.44 6.96
CA VAL A 336 23.93 -10.46 6.48
C VAL A 336 24.18 -9.38 5.42
N LEU A 337 23.23 -9.18 4.50
CA LEU A 337 23.34 -8.13 3.47
C LEU A 337 23.27 -6.73 4.07
N GLU A 338 22.48 -6.51 5.11
CA GLU A 338 22.43 -5.26 5.87
C GLU A 338 23.75 -4.99 6.63
N MET A 339 24.39 -6.02 7.19
CA MET A 339 25.67 -5.90 7.91
C MET A 339 26.90 -5.79 7.00
N GLY A 340 26.91 -6.42 5.82
CA GLY A 340 28.13 -6.63 5.03
C GLY A 340 28.53 -5.52 4.06
N THR A 341 27.59 -4.68 3.60
CA THR A 341 27.86 -3.67 2.55
C THR A 341 26.93 -2.45 2.63
N GLY A 342 26.88 -1.77 3.79
CA GLY A 342 26.18 -0.48 3.94
C GLY A 342 24.70 -0.47 3.51
N GLY A 343 24.01 -1.62 3.59
CA GLY A 343 22.60 -1.78 3.19
C GLY A 343 22.31 -1.81 1.67
N THR A 344 23.32 -1.68 0.80
CA THR A 344 23.08 -1.43 -0.64
C THR A 344 22.46 -2.60 -1.40
N ALA A 345 22.77 -3.85 -1.06
CA ALA A 345 22.26 -5.02 -1.80
C ALA A 345 20.73 -5.23 -1.64
N GLY A 346 20.21 -5.07 -0.42
CA GLY A 346 18.76 -5.11 -0.17
C GLY A 346 18.03 -3.92 -0.83
N LEU A 347 18.67 -2.76 -0.85
CA LEU A 347 18.18 -1.55 -1.51
C LEU A 347 18.16 -1.65 -3.04
N VAL A 348 19.10 -2.37 -3.66
CA VAL A 348 19.08 -2.61 -5.12
C VAL A 348 17.92 -3.52 -5.49
N MET A 349 17.67 -4.59 -4.73
CA MET A 349 16.49 -5.45 -4.95
C MET A 349 15.18 -4.69 -4.74
N LEU A 350 15.08 -3.85 -3.70
CA LEU A 350 13.91 -3.03 -3.43
C LEU A 350 13.72 -1.91 -4.46
N GLY A 351 14.79 -1.26 -4.89
CA GLY A 351 14.75 -0.24 -5.95
C GLY A 351 14.36 -0.82 -7.31
N LEU A 352 14.85 -2.02 -7.64
CA LEU A 352 14.45 -2.74 -8.85
C LEU A 352 12.98 -3.19 -8.78
N SER A 353 12.53 -3.62 -7.60
CA SER A 353 11.14 -3.99 -7.35
C SER A 353 10.20 -2.78 -7.40
N ALA A 354 10.62 -1.62 -6.89
CA ALA A 354 9.85 -0.40 -6.92
C ALA A 354 9.65 0.14 -8.35
N LEU A 355 10.69 0.01 -9.20
CA LEU A 355 10.59 0.34 -10.62
C LEU A 355 9.55 -0.53 -11.35
N MET A 356 9.33 -1.76 -10.89
CA MET A 356 8.42 -2.73 -11.53
C MET A 356 7.02 -2.77 -10.92
N VAL A 357 6.88 -2.46 -9.63
CA VAL A 357 5.65 -2.69 -8.84
C VAL A 357 4.98 -1.39 -8.41
N GLY A 358 5.73 -0.28 -8.33
CA GLY A 358 5.25 1.01 -7.83
C GLY A 358 5.76 1.33 -6.42
N PRO A 359 5.53 2.56 -5.93
CA PRO A 359 5.98 3.01 -4.62
C PRO A 359 5.39 2.20 -3.45
N GLU A 360 4.26 1.52 -3.65
CA GLU A 360 3.60 0.67 -2.65
C GLU A 360 4.48 -0.51 -2.21
N VAL A 361 5.44 -0.93 -3.05
CA VAL A 361 6.40 -1.98 -2.70
C VAL A 361 7.24 -1.61 -1.48
N TYR A 362 7.49 -0.31 -1.25
CA TYR A 362 8.26 0.14 -0.09
C TYR A 362 7.49 -0.07 1.22
N THR A 363 6.16 0.14 1.20
CA THR A 363 5.30 -0.11 2.35
C THR A 363 5.25 -1.60 2.66
N ILE A 364 5.00 -2.43 1.64
CA ILE A 364 4.98 -3.90 1.78
C ILE A 364 6.32 -4.42 2.29
N ALA A 365 7.43 -3.95 1.72
CA ALA A 365 8.77 -4.31 2.18
C ALA A 365 9.03 -3.84 3.61
N GLY A 366 8.51 -2.66 3.98
CA GLY A 366 8.54 -2.14 5.33
C GLY A 366 7.82 -3.07 6.31
N ASP A 367 6.62 -3.52 5.98
CA ASP A 367 5.85 -4.46 6.80
C ASP A 367 6.50 -5.84 6.89
N ILE A 368 7.03 -6.38 5.80
CA ILE A 368 7.78 -7.65 5.83
C ILE A 368 9.02 -7.52 6.71
N LYS A 369 9.78 -6.43 6.55
CA LYS A 369 10.95 -6.17 7.39
C LYS A 369 10.55 -6.05 8.85
N ALA A 370 9.51 -5.28 9.16
CA ALA A 370 9.00 -5.09 10.51
C ALA A 370 8.57 -6.43 11.13
N PHE A 371 7.80 -7.25 10.41
CA PHE A 371 7.46 -8.62 10.82
C PHE A 371 8.70 -9.43 11.18
N ILE A 372 9.69 -9.50 10.28
CA ILE A 372 10.90 -10.30 10.48
C ILE A 372 11.69 -9.80 11.70
N THR A 373 11.95 -8.49 11.78
CA THR A 373 12.75 -7.92 12.87
C THR A 373 12.05 -8.02 14.21
N THR A 374 10.74 -7.81 14.25
CA THR A 374 9.94 -7.89 15.48
C THR A 374 9.79 -9.35 15.92
N ALA A 375 9.51 -10.29 15.00
CA ALA A 375 9.42 -11.71 15.35
C ALA A 375 10.77 -12.24 15.85
N ALA A 376 11.88 -11.97 15.14
CA ALA A 376 13.20 -12.46 15.53
C ALA A 376 13.64 -11.88 16.89
N GLY A 377 13.35 -10.59 17.12
CA GLY A 377 13.65 -9.87 18.35
C GLY A 377 12.65 -10.07 19.48
N ALA A 378 11.56 -10.81 19.26
CA ALA A 378 10.47 -10.92 20.23
C ALA A 378 10.96 -11.54 21.54
N ASN A 379 10.69 -10.86 22.66
CA ASN A 379 11.01 -11.35 24.00
C ASN A 379 9.76 -11.78 24.77
N ASP A 380 8.58 -11.45 24.24
CA ASP A 380 7.31 -11.71 24.88
C ASP A 380 6.17 -11.92 23.87
N GLU A 381 4.99 -12.22 24.40
CA GLU A 381 3.80 -12.52 23.59
C GLU A 381 3.32 -11.33 22.77
N MET A 382 3.51 -10.10 23.26
CA MET A 382 3.04 -8.90 22.56
C MET A 382 3.93 -8.58 21.37
N ASP A 383 5.24 -8.80 21.46
CA ASP A 383 6.14 -8.70 20.32
C ASP A 383 5.73 -9.69 19.21
N LEU A 384 5.34 -10.91 19.58
CA LEU A 384 4.87 -11.91 18.61
C LEU A 384 3.54 -11.53 17.95
N ASP A 385 2.60 -10.97 18.72
CA ASP A 385 1.32 -10.45 18.21
C ASP A 385 1.54 -9.28 17.24
N LEU A 386 2.41 -8.34 17.60
CA LEU A 386 2.77 -7.19 16.77
C LEU A 386 3.43 -7.65 15.46
N ALA A 387 4.38 -8.58 15.53
CA ALA A 387 4.97 -9.18 14.33
C ALA A 387 3.89 -9.86 13.47
N GLY A 388 2.97 -10.62 14.07
CA GLY A 388 1.83 -11.21 13.36
C GLY A 388 0.96 -10.17 12.66
N SER A 389 0.78 -9.00 13.24
CA SER A 389 0.04 -7.89 12.60
C SER A 389 0.77 -7.33 11.37
N HIS A 390 2.09 -7.18 11.42
CA HIS A 390 2.89 -6.77 10.27
C HIS A 390 2.85 -7.80 9.15
N PHE A 391 2.89 -9.09 9.51
CA PHE A 391 2.72 -10.16 8.53
C PHE A 391 1.34 -10.10 7.86
N ALA A 392 0.27 -9.93 8.65
CA ALA A 392 -1.09 -9.82 8.12
C ALA A 392 -1.24 -8.61 7.19
N LYS A 393 -0.67 -7.45 7.53
CA LYS A 393 -0.66 -6.26 6.65
C LYS A 393 0.02 -6.55 5.32
N ALA A 394 1.22 -7.12 5.36
CA ALA A 394 1.94 -7.51 4.15
C ALA A 394 1.12 -8.51 3.32
N ALA A 395 0.54 -9.53 3.96
CA ALA A 395 -0.28 -10.57 3.34
C ALA A 395 -1.58 -10.06 2.71
N VAL A 396 -2.19 -9.02 3.27
CA VAL A 396 -3.37 -8.36 2.68
C VAL A 396 -2.94 -7.41 1.55
N ALA A 397 -1.84 -6.68 1.72
CA ALA A 397 -1.33 -5.74 0.71
C ALA A 397 -0.80 -6.46 -0.54
N ILE A 398 -0.27 -7.67 -0.40
CA ILE A 398 0.07 -8.55 -1.52
C ILE A 398 -0.59 -9.89 -1.28
N SER A 399 -1.56 -10.26 -2.14
CA SER A 399 -2.26 -11.55 -2.05
C SER A 399 -1.32 -12.66 -1.57
N ILE A 400 -1.73 -13.47 -0.60
CA ILE A 400 -0.83 -14.38 0.11
C ILE A 400 0.03 -15.25 -0.81
N ASP A 401 -0.49 -15.66 -1.97
CA ASP A 401 0.27 -16.43 -2.96
C ASP A 401 1.48 -15.68 -3.53
N ILE A 402 1.39 -14.34 -3.69
CA ILE A 402 2.50 -13.47 -4.06
C ILE A 402 3.50 -13.37 -2.90
N LEU A 403 3.02 -13.16 -1.67
CA LEU A 403 3.87 -13.10 -0.49
C LEU A 403 4.65 -14.42 -0.31
N ILE A 404 3.97 -15.56 -0.44
CA ILE A 404 4.56 -16.89 -0.45
C ILE A 404 5.59 -17.01 -1.57
N ALA A 405 5.27 -16.62 -2.81
CA ALA A 405 6.21 -16.71 -3.92
C ALA A 405 7.47 -15.85 -3.69
N VAL A 406 7.33 -14.66 -3.10
CA VAL A 406 8.42 -13.75 -2.74
C VAL A 406 9.26 -14.32 -1.60
N LEU A 407 8.64 -14.72 -0.49
CA LEU A 407 9.33 -15.29 0.68
C LEU A 407 10.00 -16.64 0.39
N LEU A 408 9.42 -17.44 -0.51
CA LEU A 408 9.96 -18.74 -0.91
C LEU A 408 10.87 -18.67 -2.15
N HIS A 409 11.19 -17.48 -2.66
CA HIS A 409 12.08 -17.30 -3.80
C HIS A 409 11.73 -18.17 -5.04
N LYS A 410 10.44 -18.49 -5.26
CA LYS A 410 10.03 -19.29 -6.42
C LYS A 410 10.28 -18.50 -7.71
N PRO A 411 10.81 -19.10 -8.80
CA PRO A 411 11.22 -18.37 -10.00
C PRO A 411 10.07 -17.57 -10.63
N THR A 412 10.22 -16.25 -10.63
CA THR A 412 9.14 -15.25 -10.82
C THR A 412 8.79 -14.92 -12.27
N LYS A 413 9.42 -15.54 -13.27
CA LYS A 413 9.22 -15.20 -14.70
C LYS A 413 7.77 -15.37 -15.18
N MET A 414 6.94 -16.16 -14.51
CA MET A 414 5.50 -16.28 -14.78
C MET A 414 4.60 -15.51 -13.79
N ALA A 415 5.17 -14.94 -12.74
CA ALA A 415 4.46 -14.25 -11.66
C ALA A 415 4.45 -12.72 -11.82
N THR A 416 5.41 -12.12 -12.53
CA THR A 416 5.54 -10.66 -12.68
C THR A 416 4.25 -9.94 -13.11
N PRO A 417 3.46 -10.44 -14.09
CA PRO A 417 2.19 -9.80 -14.47
C PRO A 417 1.12 -9.90 -13.37
N LYS A 418 1.09 -11.01 -12.63
CA LYS A 418 0.16 -11.21 -11.49
C LYS A 418 0.55 -10.36 -10.29
N ILE A 419 1.86 -10.18 -10.05
CA ILE A 419 2.41 -9.31 -9.01
C ILE A 419 2.04 -7.84 -9.29
N GLN A 420 2.18 -7.39 -10.54
CA GLN A 420 1.75 -6.05 -10.95
C GLN A 420 0.24 -5.84 -10.86
N ALA A 421 -0.56 -6.85 -11.19
CA ALA A 421 -2.01 -6.78 -11.07
C ALA A 421 -2.48 -6.78 -9.60
N GLY A 422 -1.89 -7.62 -8.74
CA GLY A 422 -2.20 -7.70 -7.32
C GLY A 422 -1.83 -6.44 -6.54
N ALA A 423 -0.61 -5.91 -6.75
CA ALA A 423 -0.18 -4.66 -6.12
C ALA A 423 -1.05 -3.46 -6.55
N ARG A 424 -1.49 -3.40 -7.81
CA ARG A 424 -2.44 -2.38 -8.29
C ARG A 424 -3.82 -2.56 -7.68
N ALA A 425 -4.32 -3.79 -7.59
CA ALA A 425 -5.63 -4.08 -7.00
C ALA A 425 -5.67 -3.74 -5.49
N ALA A 426 -4.62 -4.07 -4.74
CA ALA A 426 -4.50 -3.72 -3.33
C ALA A 426 -4.36 -2.19 -3.12
N GLY A 427 -3.58 -1.53 -3.98
CA GLY A 427 -3.48 -0.06 -3.99
C GLY A 427 -4.81 0.64 -4.28
N GLU A 428 -5.68 0.05 -5.12
CA GLU A 428 -7.03 0.57 -5.39
C GLU A 428 -8.03 0.23 -4.28
N PHE A 429 -7.97 -0.97 -3.69
CA PHE A 429 -8.82 -1.37 -2.56
C PHE A 429 -8.65 -0.41 -1.36
N LEU A 430 -7.40 -0.08 -1.01
CA LEU A 430 -7.08 0.86 0.07
C LEU A 430 -7.57 2.29 -0.21
N LYS A 431 -7.67 2.71 -1.48
CA LYS A 431 -8.26 4.01 -1.86
C LYS A 431 -9.78 4.03 -1.73
N THR A 432 -10.44 2.88 -1.91
CA THR A 432 -11.91 2.78 -1.91
C THR A 432 -12.53 2.49 -0.54
N ALA A 433 -11.76 1.99 0.43
CA ALA A 433 -12.30 1.49 1.71
C ALA A 433 -12.63 2.58 2.76
N VAL A 434 -12.48 3.87 2.47
CA VAL A 434 -12.83 4.95 3.42
C VAL A 434 -14.04 5.76 2.93
N PRO A 435 -15.25 5.53 3.46
CA PRO A 435 -16.37 6.44 3.25
C PRO A 435 -16.19 7.69 4.12
N MET A 436 -15.42 8.68 3.65
CA MET A 436 -15.36 10.00 4.29
C MET A 436 -16.65 10.78 4.03
N ARG A 437 -17.56 10.74 5.00
CA ARG A 437 -18.77 11.58 5.00
C ARG A 437 -18.39 13.03 5.29
N GLY A 438 -18.34 13.83 4.23
CA GLY A 438 -18.53 15.28 4.30
C GLY A 438 -17.38 16.10 4.87
N GLN A 439 -16.30 16.29 4.11
CA GLN A 439 -15.60 17.58 4.01
C GLN A 439 -14.72 17.61 2.76
N ARG A 440 -14.68 18.78 2.10
CA ARG A 440 -13.90 19.03 0.88
C ARG A 440 -12.40 19.02 1.21
N GLN A 441 -11.64 18.02 0.77
CA GLN A 441 -10.19 18.12 0.64
C GLN A 441 -9.69 17.48 -0.67
N LEU A 442 -8.54 18.00 -1.10
CA LEU A 442 -8.00 18.03 -2.45
C LEU A 442 -7.03 16.87 -2.73
N VAL A 443 -7.26 16.14 -3.83
CA VAL A 443 -6.25 15.37 -4.60
C VAL A 443 -6.71 15.46 -6.07
N PRO A 444 -5.87 15.78 -7.11
CA PRO A 444 -4.56 15.16 -7.36
C PRO A 444 -3.42 16.07 -7.89
N ALA A 445 -2.17 15.68 -7.57
CA ALA A 445 -0.97 16.11 -8.28
C ALA A 445 -0.03 14.94 -8.67
N LEU A 446 -0.46 13.67 -8.56
CA LEU A 446 0.44 12.52 -8.76
C LEU A 446 0.19 11.66 -10.02
N VAL A 447 -0.57 12.15 -11.01
CA VAL A 447 -0.82 11.40 -12.26
C VAL A 447 -0.60 12.29 -13.49
N MET A 448 0.64 12.69 -13.75
CA MET A 448 1.09 13.20 -15.05
C MET A 448 2.61 13.03 -15.17
N ALA A 449 3.07 11.84 -15.57
CA ALA A 449 4.44 11.62 -16.05
C ALA A 449 4.44 10.48 -17.07
N GLY A 450 3.91 10.78 -18.25
CA GLY A 450 3.97 9.94 -19.45
C GLY A 450 3.69 10.85 -20.63
N ASP A 451 4.75 11.18 -21.38
CA ASP A 451 4.81 12.07 -22.54
C ASP A 451 4.84 13.58 -22.24
N GLY A 452 6.05 14.14 -22.32
CA GLY A 452 6.33 15.55 -22.00
C GLY A 452 5.78 16.54 -23.04
N PRO A 453 5.24 17.72 -22.63
CA PRO A 453 4.90 18.78 -23.56
C PRO A 453 6.08 19.73 -23.79
N ARG A 454 6.34 20.05 -25.06
CA ARG A 454 7.09 21.26 -25.44
C ARG A 454 6.17 22.46 -25.26
N PHE A 455 6.44 23.33 -24.29
CA PHE A 455 5.79 24.63 -24.17
C PHE A 455 6.64 25.71 -24.84
N VAL A 456 6.02 26.50 -25.73
CA VAL A 456 6.53 27.79 -26.19
C VAL A 456 6.01 28.84 -25.20
N GLN A 457 6.91 29.58 -24.54
CA GLN A 457 6.56 30.64 -23.59
C GLN A 457 6.07 31.90 -24.30
N ALA A 458 5.06 32.56 -23.72
CA ALA A 458 4.74 33.96 -23.96
C ALA A 458 5.70 34.88 -23.18
N SER A 459 6.03 36.07 -23.71
CA SER A 459 7.00 36.99 -23.11
C SER A 459 6.46 37.68 -21.84
N PRO A 460 7.36 38.16 -20.95
CA PRO A 460 6.98 38.81 -19.68
C PRO A 460 6.08 40.04 -19.83
N GLU A 461 6.04 40.67 -21.00
CA GLU A 461 5.19 41.84 -21.28
C GLU A 461 3.69 41.49 -21.36
N GLN A 462 3.34 40.24 -21.67
CA GLN A 462 1.95 39.79 -21.71
C GLN A 462 1.37 39.48 -20.33
N LEU A 463 2.21 39.32 -19.31
CA LEU A 463 1.78 39.09 -17.92
C LEU A 463 1.49 40.39 -17.18
N ALA A 464 2.10 41.52 -17.57
CA ALA A 464 1.90 42.82 -16.91
C ALA A 464 0.54 43.49 -17.21
N VAL A 465 -0.18 43.06 -18.26
CA VAL A 465 -1.49 43.63 -18.64
C VAL A 465 -2.66 43.01 -17.85
N LEU A 466 -2.44 41.92 -17.10
CA LEU A 466 -3.52 41.18 -16.43
C LEU A 466 -3.88 41.64 -15.01
N GLU A 467 -3.17 42.61 -14.42
CA GLU A 467 -3.44 43.09 -13.06
C GLU A 467 -4.18 44.43 -12.96
N SER A 468 -4.66 45.01 -14.08
CA SER A 468 -5.33 46.32 -14.04
C SER A 468 -6.45 46.50 -15.08
N THR A 469 -7.50 45.67 -15.03
CA THR A 469 -8.83 46.10 -15.49
C THR A 469 -9.93 45.46 -14.64
N GLY A 470 -10.72 46.29 -13.96
CA GLY A 470 -11.97 45.91 -13.31
C GLY A 470 -13.04 45.53 -14.33
N GLY A 471 -12.87 44.37 -14.96
CA GLY A 471 -13.89 43.75 -15.80
C GLY A 471 -14.99 43.10 -14.95
N PRO A 472 -16.21 42.93 -15.50
CA PRO A 472 -17.28 42.21 -14.83
C PRO A 472 -16.81 40.79 -14.46
N ALA A 473 -17.24 40.30 -13.30
CA ALA A 473 -16.93 38.96 -12.82
C ALA A 473 -17.18 37.92 -13.93
N PRO A 474 -16.24 36.98 -14.18
CA PRO A 474 -16.40 35.99 -15.23
C PRO A 474 -17.70 35.20 -15.00
N ALA A 475 -18.43 34.94 -16.09
CA ALA A 475 -19.63 34.13 -16.03
C ALA A 475 -19.33 32.77 -15.35
N PRO A 476 -20.28 32.21 -14.57
CA PRO A 476 -20.10 30.89 -13.95
C PRO A 476 -19.62 29.88 -14.98
N PHE A 477 -18.65 29.02 -14.63
CA PHE A 477 -18.07 28.02 -15.53
C PHE A 477 -19.13 27.12 -16.19
N GLU A 478 -20.29 26.98 -15.54
CA GLU A 478 -21.47 26.28 -16.03
C GLU A 478 -22.05 26.87 -17.32
N GLN A 479 -21.85 28.16 -17.57
CA GLN A 479 -22.36 28.88 -18.75
C GLN A 479 -21.37 28.90 -19.92
N LEU A 480 -20.10 28.57 -19.66
CA LEU A 480 -19.08 28.56 -20.70
C LEU A 480 -19.28 27.36 -21.64
N SER A 481 -18.99 27.55 -22.93
CA SER A 481 -18.98 26.45 -23.91
C SER A 481 -17.85 25.46 -23.63
N ASP A 482 -17.96 24.21 -24.10
CA ASP A 482 -16.90 23.21 -23.92
C ASP A 482 -15.54 23.67 -24.49
N SER A 483 -15.57 24.48 -25.56
CA SER A 483 -14.34 25.02 -26.15
C SER A 483 -13.72 26.11 -25.27
N ALA A 484 -14.55 26.97 -24.66
CA ALA A 484 -14.08 27.98 -23.72
C ALA A 484 -13.54 27.34 -22.43
N LEU A 485 -14.24 26.35 -21.88
CA LEU A 485 -13.77 25.58 -20.73
C LEU A 485 -12.45 24.87 -21.01
N ARG A 486 -12.28 24.24 -22.19
CA ARG A 486 -11.01 23.62 -22.56
C ARG A 486 -9.85 24.61 -22.65
N LYS A 487 -10.10 25.79 -23.23
CA LYS A 487 -9.07 26.83 -23.34
C LYS A 487 -8.67 27.37 -21.97
N LEU A 488 -9.62 27.50 -21.03
CA LEU A 488 -9.31 27.92 -19.66
C LEU A 488 -8.68 26.80 -18.84
N ALA A 489 -9.10 25.55 -19.04
CA ALA A 489 -8.59 24.38 -18.32
C ALA A 489 -7.08 24.16 -18.45
N THR A 490 -6.42 24.76 -19.46
CA THR A 490 -4.96 24.71 -19.58
C THR A 490 -4.23 25.55 -18.53
N THR A 491 -4.88 26.55 -17.94
CA THR A 491 -4.27 27.49 -16.99
C THR A 491 -5.10 27.70 -15.71
N ASP A 492 -6.35 27.26 -15.68
CA ASP A 492 -7.29 27.41 -14.58
C ASP A 492 -7.80 26.04 -14.12
N LYS A 493 -7.46 25.69 -12.89
CA LYS A 493 -7.88 24.44 -12.24
C LYS A 493 -9.41 24.31 -12.13
N ALA A 494 -10.11 25.38 -11.77
CA ALA A 494 -11.56 25.34 -11.60
C ALA A 494 -12.28 25.09 -12.93
N ALA A 495 -11.75 25.64 -14.03
CA ALA A 495 -12.23 25.35 -15.38
C ALA A 495 -11.97 23.89 -15.80
N ALA A 496 -10.80 23.32 -15.46
CA ALA A 496 -10.48 21.92 -15.73
C ALA A 496 -11.44 20.96 -14.97
N GLU A 497 -11.71 21.23 -13.70
CA GLU A 497 -12.67 20.46 -12.92
C GLU A 497 -14.10 20.58 -13.46
N ALA A 498 -14.52 21.79 -13.85
CA ALA A 498 -15.84 22.01 -14.46
C ALA A 498 -16.00 21.26 -15.79
N LEU A 499 -14.94 21.23 -16.62
CA LEU A 499 -14.90 20.46 -17.87
C LEU A 499 -15.04 18.96 -17.62
N ILE A 500 -14.27 18.41 -16.66
CA ILE A 500 -14.33 16.99 -16.28
C ILE A 500 -15.73 16.64 -15.77
N ARG A 501 -16.31 17.44 -14.86
CA ARG A 501 -17.69 17.24 -14.36
C ARG A 501 -18.71 17.21 -15.50
N ARG A 502 -18.58 18.12 -16.48
CA ARG A 502 -19.46 18.15 -17.65
C ARG A 502 -19.28 16.91 -18.53
N TYR A 503 -18.05 16.42 -18.69
CA TYR A 503 -17.79 15.20 -19.46
C TYR A 503 -18.31 13.95 -18.75
N TRP A 504 -18.28 13.93 -17.42
CA TRP A 504 -18.87 12.87 -16.57
C TRP A 504 -20.39 12.81 -16.57
N THR A 505 -21.10 13.83 -17.03
CA THR A 505 -22.56 13.78 -17.25
C THR A 505 -22.93 13.71 -18.74
N MET A 506 -21.95 13.84 -19.64
CA MET A 506 -22.18 13.84 -21.08
C MET A 506 -22.60 12.44 -21.60
N PRO A 507 -23.61 12.33 -22.48
CA PRO A 507 -23.97 11.05 -23.09
C PRO A 507 -22.79 10.39 -23.80
N LYS A 508 -22.62 9.07 -23.64
CA LYS A 508 -21.46 8.29 -24.14
C LYS A 508 -21.15 8.56 -25.62
N LYS A 509 -22.18 8.57 -26.49
CA LYS A 509 -22.02 8.83 -27.94
C LYS A 509 -21.39 10.19 -28.24
N LYS A 510 -21.78 11.24 -27.49
CA LYS A 510 -21.24 12.60 -27.65
C LYS A 510 -19.81 12.69 -27.13
N LEU A 511 -19.52 12.04 -26.00
CA LEU A 511 -18.18 11.95 -25.44
C LEU A 511 -17.21 11.19 -26.37
N GLN A 512 -17.65 10.07 -26.94
CA GLN A 512 -16.90 9.32 -27.96
C GLN A 512 -16.62 10.17 -29.20
N GLY A 513 -17.59 10.95 -29.67
CA GLY A 513 -17.38 11.89 -30.78
C GLY A 513 -16.28 12.91 -30.48
N LYS A 514 -16.25 13.45 -29.26
CA LYS A 514 -15.18 14.37 -28.81
C LYS A 514 -13.82 13.70 -28.72
N ALA A 515 -13.75 12.50 -28.13
CA ALA A 515 -12.50 11.73 -28.06
C ALA A 515 -11.93 11.43 -29.46
N ARG A 516 -12.78 11.03 -30.42
CA ARG A 516 -12.38 10.83 -31.82
C ARG A 516 -11.89 12.10 -32.52
N ASN A 517 -12.34 13.26 -32.06
CA ASN A 517 -11.91 14.57 -32.55
C ASN A 517 -10.65 15.09 -31.81
N GLY A 518 -9.92 14.23 -31.10
CA GLY A 518 -8.65 14.57 -30.45
C GLY A 518 -8.78 15.24 -29.09
N ASP A 519 -9.95 15.21 -28.45
CA ASP A 519 -10.12 15.74 -27.10
C ASP A 519 -9.60 14.76 -26.05
N GLY A 520 -8.37 14.98 -25.58
CA GLY A 520 -7.71 14.13 -24.59
C GLY A 520 -8.45 14.04 -23.26
N THR A 521 -9.12 15.10 -22.81
CA THR A 521 -9.94 15.07 -21.58
C THR A 521 -11.19 14.21 -21.79
N ALA A 522 -11.82 14.27 -22.97
CA ALA A 522 -12.95 13.41 -23.30
C ALA A 522 -12.54 11.94 -23.39
N GLN A 523 -11.38 11.65 -23.97
CA GLN A 523 -10.81 10.31 -24.03
C GLN A 523 -10.53 9.77 -22.62
N TYR A 524 -9.86 10.55 -21.77
CA TYR A 524 -9.60 10.18 -20.38
C TYR A 524 -10.90 9.86 -19.62
N VAL A 525 -11.91 10.73 -19.68
CA VAL A 525 -13.20 10.46 -19.02
C VAL A 525 -13.91 9.24 -19.62
N LEU A 526 -13.77 9.00 -20.92
CA LEU A 526 -14.33 7.81 -21.57
C LEU A 526 -13.64 6.52 -21.09
N GLU A 527 -12.31 6.53 -20.95
CA GLU A 527 -11.52 5.42 -20.43
C GLU A 527 -11.85 5.14 -18.96
N GLN A 528 -11.99 6.17 -18.12
CA GLN A 528 -12.41 6.02 -16.72
C GLN A 528 -13.85 5.51 -16.57
N ARG A 529 -14.71 5.75 -17.56
CA ARG A 529 -16.09 5.22 -17.61
C ARG A 529 -16.18 3.78 -18.10
N ILE A 530 -15.14 3.26 -18.74
CA ILE A 530 -15.06 1.88 -19.20
C ILE A 530 -14.26 1.14 -18.14
N ASN A 531 -14.87 0.15 -17.47
CA ASN A 531 -14.12 -0.63 -16.49
C ASN A 531 -12.91 -1.26 -17.20
N PRO A 532 -11.66 -1.10 -16.72
CA PRO A 532 -10.48 -1.68 -17.36
C PRO A 532 -10.60 -3.20 -17.60
N ASN A 533 -11.41 -3.89 -16.78
CA ASN A 533 -11.71 -5.31 -16.95
C ASN A 533 -12.57 -5.59 -18.19
N ASP A 534 -13.41 -4.65 -18.64
CA ASP A 534 -14.30 -4.85 -19.78
C ASP A 534 -13.54 -5.05 -21.09
N GLU A 535 -12.43 -4.34 -21.29
CA GLU A 535 -11.62 -4.48 -22.51
C GLU A 535 -10.83 -5.80 -22.53
N ALA A 536 -10.32 -6.22 -21.36
CA ALA A 536 -9.67 -7.52 -21.20
C ALA A 536 -10.67 -8.68 -21.37
N LEU A 537 -11.87 -8.57 -20.79
CA LEU A 537 -12.96 -9.54 -20.93
C LEU A 537 -13.47 -9.59 -22.37
N ARG A 538 -13.61 -8.44 -23.04
CA ARG A 538 -13.97 -8.37 -24.46
C ARG A 538 -12.95 -9.07 -25.34
N LYS A 539 -11.65 -8.90 -25.06
CA LYS A 539 -10.58 -9.59 -25.79
C LYS A 539 -10.56 -11.10 -25.52
N ALA A 540 -10.86 -11.52 -24.29
CA ALA A 540 -10.85 -12.93 -23.89
C ALA A 540 -12.10 -13.70 -24.35
N GLN A 541 -13.27 -13.09 -24.31
CA GLN A 541 -14.56 -13.72 -24.60
C GLN A 541 -15.07 -13.45 -26.03
N GLY A 542 -14.44 -12.54 -26.78
CA GLY A 542 -14.77 -12.28 -28.18
C GLY A 542 -16.23 -11.87 -28.40
N SER A 543 -16.92 -12.58 -29.28
CA SER A 543 -18.35 -12.34 -29.58
C SER A 543 -19.29 -12.70 -28.43
N ASP A 544 -18.82 -13.45 -27.42
CA ASP A 544 -19.62 -13.86 -26.27
C ASP A 544 -19.53 -12.86 -25.10
N TYR A 545 -18.67 -11.83 -25.21
CA TYR A 545 -18.62 -10.78 -24.21
C TYR A 545 -19.92 -9.99 -24.19
N ARG A 546 -20.47 -9.81 -22.98
CA ARG A 546 -21.57 -8.89 -22.72
C ARG A 546 -21.15 -7.98 -21.57
N PRO A 547 -21.27 -6.65 -21.70
CA PRO A 547 -21.06 -5.74 -20.59
C PRO A 547 -22.00 -6.07 -19.42
N PRO A 548 -21.68 -5.61 -18.19
CA PRO A 548 -22.59 -5.71 -17.08
C PRO A 548 -24.00 -5.22 -17.45
N HIS A 549 -25.01 -6.05 -17.23
CA HIS A 549 -26.41 -5.82 -17.57
C HIS A 549 -27.34 -6.33 -16.47
N THR A 550 -28.60 -5.97 -16.60
CA THR A 550 -29.68 -6.43 -15.73
C THR A 550 -30.64 -7.32 -16.50
N ALA A 551 -31.35 -8.20 -15.80
CA ALA A 551 -32.48 -8.94 -16.34
C ALA A 551 -33.61 -8.97 -15.32
N GLU A 552 -34.84 -8.85 -15.79
CA GLU A 552 -36.04 -9.10 -14.98
C GLU A 552 -36.48 -10.55 -15.18
N VAL A 553 -36.72 -11.27 -14.09
CA VAL A 553 -37.12 -12.68 -14.10
C VAL A 553 -38.49 -12.79 -13.46
N ILE A 554 -39.44 -13.37 -14.18
CA ILE A 554 -40.82 -13.57 -13.72
C ILE A 554 -41.11 -15.06 -13.81
N VAL A 555 -41.50 -15.68 -12.70
CA VAL A 555 -41.92 -17.08 -12.68
C VAL A 555 -43.44 -17.13 -12.54
N THR A 556 -44.09 -17.88 -13.40
CA THR A 556 -45.53 -18.13 -13.37
C THR A 556 -45.81 -19.61 -13.20
N ARG A 557 -46.83 -19.93 -12.40
CA ARG A 557 -47.27 -21.29 -12.13
C ARG A 557 -48.71 -21.50 -12.59
N PRO A 558 -48.99 -22.58 -13.35
CA PRO A 558 -50.35 -22.88 -13.79
C PRO A 558 -51.34 -22.93 -12.63
N GLY A 559 -52.45 -22.20 -12.75
CA GLY A 559 -53.51 -22.11 -11.73
C GLY A 559 -53.22 -21.16 -10.56
N VAL A 560 -51.97 -20.74 -10.36
CA VAL A 560 -51.59 -19.79 -9.29
C VAL A 560 -51.35 -18.37 -9.83
N GLY A 561 -50.76 -18.25 -11.03
CA GLY A 561 -50.34 -16.96 -11.59
C GLY A 561 -48.86 -16.69 -11.34
N GLU A 562 -48.47 -15.42 -11.16
CA GLU A 562 -47.09 -15.02 -10.84
C GLU A 562 -46.71 -15.48 -9.42
N VAL A 563 -45.63 -16.25 -9.31
CA VAL A 563 -45.12 -16.76 -8.03
C VAL A 563 -43.87 -16.01 -7.55
N SER A 564 -43.07 -15.48 -8.48
CA SER A 564 -41.92 -14.64 -8.14
C SER A 564 -41.59 -13.65 -9.25
N ARG A 565 -41.00 -12.52 -8.85
CA ARG A 565 -40.44 -11.49 -9.74
C ARG A 565 -39.17 -10.92 -9.13
N ASP A 566 -38.06 -11.10 -9.83
CA ASP A 566 -36.74 -10.68 -9.38
C ASP A 566 -36.04 -9.81 -10.43
N THR A 567 -35.20 -8.87 -9.99
CA THR A 567 -34.25 -8.17 -10.86
C THR A 567 -32.84 -8.64 -10.56
N LEU A 568 -32.19 -9.24 -11.55
CA LEU A 568 -30.83 -9.76 -11.45
C LEU A 568 -29.86 -8.81 -12.14
N ASN A 569 -28.68 -8.61 -11.55
CA ASN A 569 -27.57 -7.88 -12.15
C ASN A 569 -26.46 -8.88 -12.48
N SER A 570 -25.74 -8.68 -13.59
CA SER A 570 -24.54 -9.45 -13.90
C SER A 570 -23.28 -8.80 -13.34
N GLY A 571 -22.26 -9.59 -13.01
CA GLY A 571 -20.92 -9.10 -12.63
C GLY A 571 -20.75 -8.72 -11.15
N ASN A 572 -21.81 -8.66 -10.35
CA ASN A 572 -21.75 -8.51 -8.89
C ASN A 572 -21.60 -9.89 -8.21
N MET A 573 -20.43 -10.51 -8.42
CA MET A 573 -20.09 -11.84 -7.92
C MET A 573 -20.25 -11.95 -6.40
N THR A 574 -20.94 -12.99 -5.92
CA THR A 574 -20.96 -13.33 -4.48
C THR A 574 -19.70 -14.11 -4.10
N ASP A 575 -19.36 -14.17 -2.82
CA ASP A 575 -18.20 -14.93 -2.34
C ASP A 575 -18.28 -16.42 -2.73
N LEU A 576 -19.49 -16.99 -2.69
CA LEU A 576 -19.75 -18.35 -3.13
C LEU A 576 -19.49 -18.53 -4.63
N GLU A 577 -19.88 -17.56 -5.47
CA GLU A 577 -19.59 -17.62 -6.90
C GLU A 577 -18.12 -17.36 -7.21
N ALA A 578 -17.44 -16.54 -6.40
CA ALA A 578 -16.01 -16.29 -6.53
C ALA A 578 -15.17 -17.54 -6.23
N ALA A 579 -15.60 -18.35 -5.25
CA ALA A 579 -14.95 -19.59 -4.84
C ALA A 579 -14.88 -20.65 -5.95
N GLU A 580 -15.77 -20.59 -6.95
CA GLU A 580 -15.80 -21.53 -8.08
C GLU A 580 -14.61 -21.34 -9.04
N GLY A 581 -13.89 -20.22 -8.93
CA GLY A 581 -12.70 -19.94 -9.74
C GLY A 581 -13.01 -19.66 -11.22
N TRP A 582 -12.01 -19.22 -11.99
CA TRP A 582 -12.17 -18.91 -13.41
C TRP A 582 -11.96 -20.20 -14.26
N PRO A 583 -12.85 -20.59 -15.21
CA PRO A 583 -13.86 -19.73 -15.80
C PRO A 583 -15.27 -19.71 -15.22
N GLU A 584 -15.55 -20.55 -14.24
CA GLU A 584 -16.92 -20.76 -13.78
C GLU A 584 -17.50 -19.56 -13.03
N SER A 585 -16.70 -18.87 -12.23
CA SER A 585 -17.13 -17.71 -11.45
C SER A 585 -17.75 -16.62 -12.32
N ALA A 586 -17.11 -16.23 -13.43
CA ALA A 586 -17.68 -15.23 -14.32
C ALA A 586 -18.94 -15.73 -15.02
N LEU A 587 -18.96 -17.00 -15.46
CA LEU A 587 -20.16 -17.61 -16.09
C LEU A 587 -21.34 -17.69 -15.12
N LEU A 588 -21.09 -17.92 -13.82
CA LEU A 588 -22.12 -17.98 -12.79
C LEU A 588 -22.73 -16.60 -12.50
N THR A 589 -21.98 -15.52 -12.70
CA THR A 589 -22.52 -14.16 -12.53
C THR A 589 -23.45 -13.71 -13.65
N HIS A 590 -23.61 -14.48 -14.74
CA HIS A 590 -24.57 -14.13 -15.79
C HIS A 590 -26.00 -14.16 -15.23
N THR A 591 -26.84 -13.21 -15.64
CA THR A 591 -28.21 -13.10 -15.11
C THR A 591 -29.02 -14.37 -15.40
N GLU A 592 -28.82 -15.00 -16.56
CA GLU A 592 -29.49 -16.25 -16.93
C GLU A 592 -29.05 -17.42 -16.06
N ALA A 593 -27.75 -17.51 -15.77
CA ALA A 593 -27.19 -18.56 -14.91
C ALA A 593 -27.68 -18.45 -13.46
N ARG A 594 -27.96 -17.23 -12.99
CA ARG A 594 -28.57 -16.99 -11.69
C ARG A 594 -30.06 -17.29 -11.68
N ALA A 595 -30.78 -16.85 -12.72
CA ALA A 595 -32.23 -17.09 -12.85
C ALA A 595 -32.57 -18.58 -12.72
N VAL A 596 -31.84 -19.45 -13.42
CA VAL A 596 -32.10 -20.90 -13.41
C VAL A 596 -31.66 -21.63 -12.14
N ARG A 597 -31.01 -20.93 -11.21
CA ARG A 597 -30.68 -21.43 -9.87
C ARG A 597 -31.71 -21.03 -8.81
N ASN A 598 -32.79 -20.32 -9.18
CA ASN A 598 -33.84 -19.97 -8.25
C ASN A 598 -34.44 -21.24 -7.60
N PRO A 599 -34.37 -21.39 -6.27
CA PRO A 599 -34.84 -22.59 -5.57
C PRO A 599 -36.36 -22.78 -5.59
N ASP A 600 -37.14 -21.75 -5.93
CA ASP A 600 -38.61 -21.78 -5.88
C ASP A 600 -39.27 -22.36 -7.14
N LEU A 601 -38.47 -22.73 -8.14
CA LEU A 601 -38.93 -23.31 -9.40
C LEU A 601 -39.47 -24.73 -9.21
N GLN A 602 -40.69 -24.97 -9.69
CA GLN A 602 -41.36 -26.26 -9.67
C GLN A 602 -41.65 -26.75 -11.09
N ARG A 603 -41.71 -28.07 -11.26
CA ARG A 603 -42.07 -28.69 -12.55
C ARG A 603 -43.41 -28.16 -13.04
N GLY A 604 -43.46 -27.74 -14.31
CA GLY A 604 -44.61 -27.12 -14.94
C GLY A 604 -44.66 -25.60 -14.86
N ASP A 605 -43.77 -24.96 -14.10
CA ASP A 605 -43.65 -23.49 -14.08
C ASP A 605 -43.19 -22.98 -15.46
N THR A 606 -43.51 -21.71 -15.73
CA THR A 606 -42.99 -20.93 -16.86
C THR A 606 -42.19 -19.76 -16.33
N MET A 607 -40.89 -19.74 -16.61
CA MET A 607 -39.98 -18.64 -16.28
C MET A 607 -39.80 -17.74 -17.50
N THR A 608 -40.13 -16.46 -17.37
CA THR A 608 -39.83 -15.43 -18.36
C THR A 608 -38.62 -14.61 -17.90
N ILE A 609 -37.58 -14.52 -18.72
CA ILE A 609 -36.39 -13.69 -18.47
C ILE A 609 -36.36 -12.56 -19.50
N MET A 610 -36.41 -11.31 -19.05
CA MET A 610 -36.29 -10.12 -19.89
C MET A 610 -34.87 -9.55 -19.77
N GLY A 611 -33.98 -9.97 -20.66
CA GLY A 611 -32.59 -9.54 -20.73
C GLY A 611 -32.36 -8.34 -21.65
N GLN A 612 -31.23 -7.66 -21.47
CA GLN A 612 -30.83 -6.52 -22.31
C GLN A 612 -30.21 -6.95 -23.66
N TYR A 613 -29.60 -8.13 -23.71
CA TYR A 613 -28.84 -8.62 -24.86
C TYR A 613 -29.33 -10.00 -25.32
N ASP A 614 -28.88 -10.45 -26.48
CA ASP A 614 -29.05 -11.85 -26.86
C ASP A 614 -28.24 -12.76 -25.91
N PRO A 615 -28.78 -13.93 -25.51
CA PRO A 615 -28.10 -14.78 -24.55
C PRO A 615 -26.89 -15.45 -25.21
N CYS A 616 -25.73 -15.42 -24.55
CA CYS A 616 -24.52 -16.08 -25.06
C CYS A 616 -24.65 -17.60 -25.08
N GLY A 617 -23.77 -18.30 -25.80
CA GLY A 617 -23.85 -19.75 -25.99
C GLY A 617 -23.91 -20.56 -24.69
N SER A 618 -23.15 -20.15 -23.67
CA SER A 618 -23.14 -20.81 -22.35
C SER A 618 -24.45 -20.60 -21.59
N CYS A 619 -25.06 -19.41 -21.64
CA CYS A 619 -26.37 -19.14 -21.04
C CYS A 619 -27.47 -19.93 -21.74
N VAL A 620 -27.44 -20.04 -23.07
CA VAL A 620 -28.38 -20.86 -23.86
C VAL A 620 -28.29 -22.33 -23.43
N ALA A 621 -27.08 -22.87 -23.28
CA ALA A 621 -26.88 -24.25 -22.84
C ALA A 621 -27.41 -24.49 -21.42
N ARG A 622 -27.13 -23.57 -20.48
CA ARG A 622 -27.61 -23.66 -19.08
C ARG A 622 -29.13 -23.56 -18.98
N MET A 623 -29.76 -22.64 -19.71
CA MET A 623 -31.22 -22.52 -19.74
C MET A 623 -31.88 -23.78 -20.31
N ARG A 624 -31.34 -24.35 -21.40
CA ARG A 624 -31.86 -25.62 -21.94
C ARG A 624 -31.74 -26.76 -20.93
N LEU A 625 -30.57 -26.94 -20.31
CA LEU A 625 -30.35 -27.96 -19.29
C LEU A 625 -31.30 -27.77 -18.09
N ALA A 626 -31.53 -26.53 -17.68
CA ALA A 626 -32.45 -26.22 -16.58
C ALA A 626 -33.91 -26.52 -16.95
N ALA A 627 -34.35 -26.15 -18.16
CA ALA A 627 -35.68 -26.49 -18.67
C ALA A 627 -35.92 -28.01 -18.61
N ASP A 628 -34.97 -28.79 -19.14
CA ASP A 628 -35.05 -30.26 -19.14
C ASP A 628 -35.02 -30.85 -17.72
N ARG A 629 -34.06 -30.41 -16.89
CA ARG A 629 -33.85 -30.94 -15.53
C ARG A 629 -35.04 -30.64 -14.61
N LEU A 630 -35.55 -29.41 -14.66
CA LEU A 630 -36.62 -28.95 -13.77
C LEU A 630 -38.01 -29.26 -14.35
N GLY A 631 -38.12 -29.56 -15.64
CA GLY A 631 -39.39 -29.75 -16.32
C GLY A 631 -40.20 -28.45 -16.40
N ILE A 632 -39.53 -27.32 -16.65
CA ILE A 632 -40.12 -25.98 -16.75
C ILE A 632 -39.94 -25.42 -18.15
N ARG A 633 -40.81 -24.51 -18.56
CA ARG A 633 -40.63 -23.70 -19.77
C ARG A 633 -39.84 -22.45 -19.40
N ILE A 634 -38.84 -22.08 -20.22
CA ILE A 634 -38.09 -20.83 -20.06
C ILE A 634 -38.24 -20.00 -21.34
N ASP A 635 -38.80 -18.79 -21.21
CA ASP A 635 -38.95 -17.82 -22.30
C ASP A 635 -37.99 -16.64 -22.06
N TYR A 636 -36.95 -16.51 -22.89
CA TYR A 636 -35.99 -15.42 -22.81
C TYR A 636 -36.26 -14.36 -23.88
N HIS A 637 -36.45 -13.11 -23.47
CA HIS A 637 -36.74 -11.96 -24.34
C HIS A 637 -35.63 -10.91 -24.23
N TRP A 638 -35.28 -10.29 -25.35
CA TRP A 638 -34.42 -9.10 -25.40
C TRP A 638 -34.89 -8.15 -26.51
N MET A 639 -34.35 -6.93 -26.57
CA MET A 639 -34.79 -5.91 -27.54
C MET A 639 -34.72 -6.34 -29.02
N GLY A 640 -33.92 -7.37 -29.34
CA GLY A 640 -33.71 -7.86 -30.70
C GLY A 640 -34.34 -9.22 -31.02
N GLY A 641 -35.04 -9.87 -30.07
CA GLY A 641 -35.58 -11.20 -30.31
C GLY A 641 -36.08 -11.92 -29.06
N HIS A 642 -36.43 -13.19 -29.24
CA HIS A 642 -36.81 -14.10 -28.17
C HIS A 642 -36.28 -15.51 -28.45
N ARG A 643 -36.12 -16.31 -27.39
CA ARG A 643 -35.84 -17.76 -27.45
C ARG A 643 -36.65 -18.46 -26.37
N SER A 644 -37.23 -19.60 -26.73
CA SER A 644 -37.95 -20.46 -25.78
C SER A 644 -37.22 -21.79 -25.63
N PHE A 645 -37.20 -22.28 -24.39
CA PHE A 645 -36.66 -23.58 -24.01
C PHE A 645 -37.80 -24.37 -23.38
N GLU A 646 -38.24 -25.41 -24.08
CA GLU A 646 -39.25 -26.33 -23.58
C GLU A 646 -38.58 -27.58 -23.01
N PRO A 647 -39.12 -28.16 -21.93
CA PRO A 647 -38.58 -29.40 -21.39
C PRO A 647 -38.79 -30.51 -22.40
N MET A 648 -37.81 -31.40 -22.58
CA MET A 648 -38.00 -32.61 -23.38
C MET A 648 -39.18 -33.41 -22.83
N THR A 649 -40.30 -33.38 -23.53
CA THR A 649 -41.39 -34.33 -23.32
C THR A 649 -40.80 -35.71 -23.56
N LEU A 650 -40.58 -36.47 -22.48
CA LEU A 650 -40.31 -37.90 -22.58
C LEU A 650 -41.50 -38.50 -23.32
N VAL A 651 -41.36 -38.66 -24.63
CA VAL A 651 -42.28 -39.44 -25.45
C VAL A 651 -42.26 -40.82 -24.80
N ARG A 652 -43.31 -41.14 -24.04
CA ARG A 652 -43.51 -42.49 -23.54
C ARG A 652 -43.60 -43.36 -24.78
N GLY A 653 -42.51 -44.07 -25.08
CA GLY A 653 -42.52 -45.08 -26.13
C GLY A 653 -43.68 -46.05 -25.86
N PRO A 654 -44.30 -46.60 -26.92
CA PRO A 654 -45.34 -47.60 -26.74
C PRO A 654 -44.79 -48.72 -25.84
N ARG A 655 -45.49 -48.97 -24.73
CA ARG A 655 -45.19 -50.08 -23.83
C ARG A 655 -45.56 -51.40 -24.47
#